data_AF-A0A539EDX3-F1
#
_entry.id   AF-A0A539EDX3-F1
#
_cell.length_a   1.000
_cell.length_b   1.000
_cell.length_c   1.000
_cell.angle_alpha   90.00
_cell.angle_beta   90.00
_cell.angle_gamma   90.00
#
_symmetry.space_group_name_H-M   'P 1'
#
loop_
_entity.id
_entity.type
_entity.pdbx_description
1 polymer ?
#
loop_
_entity_poly.entity_id
_entity_poly.type
_entity_poly.pdbx_seq_one_letter_code
_entity_poly.pdbx_strand_id
1 'polypeptide(L)'
;MDFELTDDAKMIRETVRKFAETKIKPLAHELDEKEEFSADLTRQMGELGIFGIIVPETYGGQGLDYLSYVVAVEELARVDGSQAATVAAAVSLGIAPFLYFGTEEQKKEYLPKLASGEQLFAFGLTEPEAGSDSRGSKTKAIQNPDGSWTIDGAKIFITNGSCELTGGIIVQAVSSRSEKGDPEFTCFIVPKGTPGFTAKTMHKKLMWRASNTSELFFSGVKVPDSAILGKRGAGSRQMLKTLDSGRLSIAAMGLGCAQGAYEAALAYANQRVQFGKPLARFQAIAFKLADMYLKIEHARWFLYRACWLRGQGKPFGTESAMAKLYCSGRTSRPQGGGAPKALVDTNIAGHTPLPTPHEVRTRMPVPQTALDTVAKGRAAIRAVLDGDDGRLFVVVGPCSIHDPKAAREYAERLAGLAEKVKDRLLLVMRVYFEKPRTTVGWKGLINDPRMDDSFHIEDGLMAARKVLLDVTKLGLPTATEALDPIAPQYLSELVCWHAIGARTIESQTHRELASGLSTPVGFKNGTDGNVQVAVDAMRSALSPHHFLGVDPAGRTSVYKTKGNGYTHVVLRGGKAPNYDPASVEACAALLERHGLRRKVMVDCSHGNSGKDHTRQPAVFRDCLDQAARKNSPMVGMMLESHLKEGRQDIPKGGKGRLRYGVSVTDACLGWADTERLILSAAT
;
A
#
# COMPACT_ATOMS: atom_id res chain seq x y z
N MET A 1 -29.79 -31.68 -7.14
CA MET A 1 -29.32 -30.65 -8.08
C MET A 1 -28.35 -31.36 -9.01
N ASP A 2 -28.65 -31.34 -10.31
CA ASP A 2 -27.68 -31.74 -11.32
C ASP A 2 -26.74 -30.55 -11.56
N PHE A 3 -25.45 -30.83 -11.53
CA PHE A 3 -24.39 -29.85 -11.60
C PHE A 3 -23.60 -29.95 -12.90
N GLU A 4 -23.95 -30.91 -13.77
CA GLU A 4 -23.34 -31.02 -15.09
C GLU A 4 -23.84 -29.95 -16.06
N LEU A 5 -23.03 -29.70 -17.09
CA LEU A 5 -23.50 -28.96 -18.26
C LEU A 5 -24.56 -29.75 -19.00
N THR A 6 -25.52 -29.04 -19.59
CA THR A 6 -26.44 -29.61 -20.58
C THR A 6 -25.66 -30.14 -21.78
N ASP A 7 -26.24 -31.10 -22.50
CA ASP A 7 -25.60 -31.68 -23.69
C ASP A 7 -25.33 -30.61 -24.76
N ASP A 8 -26.24 -29.63 -24.91
CA ASP A 8 -26.04 -28.48 -25.79
C ASP A 8 -24.82 -27.65 -25.36
N ALA A 9 -24.70 -27.32 -24.07
CA ALA A 9 -23.55 -26.56 -23.57
C ALA A 9 -22.23 -27.34 -23.69
N LYS A 10 -22.26 -28.67 -23.54
CA LYS A 10 -21.09 -29.55 -23.78
C LYS A 10 -20.68 -29.51 -25.26
N MET A 11 -21.64 -29.65 -26.19
CA MET A 11 -21.40 -29.59 -27.63
C MET A 11 -20.85 -28.22 -28.07
N ILE A 12 -21.42 -27.12 -27.54
CA ILE A 12 -20.94 -25.76 -27.80
C ILE A 12 -19.51 -25.61 -27.29
N ARG A 13 -19.20 -26.08 -26.07
CA ARG A 13 -17.84 -26.03 -25.53
C ARG A 13 -16.84 -26.69 -26.46
N GLU A 14 -17.09 -27.92 -26.88
CA GLU A 14 -16.17 -28.68 -27.73
C GLU A 14 -15.96 -28.02 -29.10
N THR A 15 -17.07 -27.58 -29.73
CA THR A 15 -17.05 -26.93 -31.03
C THR A 15 -16.27 -25.62 -31.00
N VAL A 16 -16.59 -24.74 -30.04
CA VAL A 16 -15.93 -23.44 -29.91
C VAL A 16 -14.48 -23.60 -29.48
N ARG A 17 -14.16 -24.54 -28.57
CA ARG A 17 -12.78 -24.86 -28.18
C ARG A 17 -11.93 -25.26 -29.38
N LYS A 18 -12.44 -26.18 -30.21
CA LYS A 18 -11.75 -26.64 -31.42
C LYS A 18 -11.53 -25.48 -32.39
N PHE A 19 -12.53 -24.65 -32.61
CA PHE A 19 -12.40 -23.46 -33.46
C PHE A 19 -11.36 -22.48 -32.93
N ALA A 20 -11.42 -22.16 -31.63
CA ALA A 20 -10.50 -21.22 -31.01
C ALA A 20 -9.04 -21.70 -31.12
N GLU A 21 -8.76 -22.98 -30.88
CA GLU A 21 -7.40 -23.53 -31.01
C GLU A 21 -6.90 -23.60 -32.46
N THR A 22 -7.77 -23.91 -33.43
CA THR A 22 -7.35 -24.19 -34.81
C THR A 22 -7.42 -22.99 -35.74
N LYS A 23 -8.29 -22.02 -35.46
CA LYS A 23 -8.54 -20.85 -36.32
C LYS A 23 -8.12 -19.54 -35.67
N ILE A 24 -8.44 -19.32 -34.38
CA ILE A 24 -8.13 -18.06 -33.69
C ILE A 24 -6.67 -18.02 -33.23
N LYS A 25 -6.21 -19.05 -32.51
CA LYS A 25 -4.88 -19.09 -31.89
C LYS A 25 -3.72 -18.81 -32.86
N PRO A 26 -3.72 -19.32 -34.11
CA PRO A 26 -2.64 -19.04 -35.06
C PRO A 26 -2.54 -17.56 -35.46
N LEU A 27 -3.65 -16.81 -35.39
CA LEU A 27 -3.73 -15.41 -35.84
C LEU A 27 -3.73 -14.40 -34.70
N ALA A 28 -4.08 -14.83 -33.47
CA ALA A 28 -4.35 -13.94 -32.34
C ALA A 28 -3.21 -12.97 -32.03
N HIS A 29 -1.96 -13.44 -32.04
CA HIS A 29 -0.80 -12.59 -31.72
C HIS A 29 -0.57 -11.50 -32.77
N GLU A 30 -0.61 -11.85 -34.06
CA GLU A 30 -0.40 -10.91 -35.17
C GLU A 30 -1.51 -9.84 -35.20
N LEU A 31 -2.77 -10.25 -35.02
CA LEU A 31 -3.90 -9.32 -34.97
C LEU A 31 -3.80 -8.36 -33.78
N ASP A 32 -3.36 -8.85 -32.61
CA ASP A 32 -3.18 -8.00 -31.42
C ASP A 32 -2.02 -7.00 -31.58
N GLU A 33 -0.88 -7.41 -32.16
CA GLU A 33 0.24 -6.52 -32.45
C GLU A 33 -0.16 -5.41 -33.44
N LYS A 34 -0.87 -5.78 -34.51
CA LYS A 34 -1.33 -4.84 -35.56
C LYS A 34 -2.56 -4.02 -35.17
N GLU A 35 -3.21 -4.36 -34.06
CA GLU A 35 -4.49 -3.77 -33.65
C GLU A 35 -5.60 -3.93 -34.69
N GLU A 36 -5.64 -5.10 -35.35
CA GLU A 36 -6.47 -5.33 -36.53
C GLU A 36 -7.69 -6.19 -36.21
N PHE A 37 -8.87 -5.74 -36.64
CA PHE A 37 -10.11 -6.50 -36.54
C PHE A 37 -10.23 -7.52 -37.67
N SER A 38 -10.44 -8.79 -37.33
CA SER A 38 -10.65 -9.85 -38.32
C SER A 38 -12.13 -10.07 -38.63
N ALA A 39 -12.58 -9.51 -39.75
CA ALA A 39 -13.91 -9.79 -40.26
C ALA A 39 -14.05 -11.24 -40.74
N ASP A 40 -12.97 -11.85 -41.21
CA ASP A 40 -12.94 -13.26 -41.63
C ASP A 40 -13.22 -14.21 -40.44
N LEU A 41 -12.50 -14.06 -39.33
CA LEU A 41 -12.78 -14.84 -38.11
C LEU A 41 -14.20 -14.59 -37.60
N THR A 42 -14.69 -13.35 -37.70
CA THR A 42 -16.05 -13.02 -37.31
C THR A 42 -17.09 -13.75 -38.17
N ARG A 43 -16.92 -13.79 -39.50
CA ARG A 43 -17.82 -14.54 -40.40
C ARG A 43 -17.80 -16.04 -40.09
N GLN A 44 -16.62 -16.62 -39.88
CA GLN A 44 -16.49 -18.03 -39.50
C GLN A 44 -17.19 -18.33 -38.15
N MET A 45 -17.12 -17.43 -37.16
CA MET A 45 -17.89 -17.56 -35.91
C MET A 45 -19.41 -17.48 -36.15
N GLY A 46 -19.85 -16.71 -37.15
CA GLY A 46 -21.23 -16.66 -37.62
C GLY A 46 -21.70 -17.94 -38.29
N GLU A 47 -20.87 -18.55 -39.14
CA GLU A 47 -21.15 -19.85 -39.77
C GLU A 47 -21.27 -20.99 -38.74
N LEU A 48 -20.51 -20.91 -37.64
CA LEU A 48 -20.66 -21.80 -36.48
C LEU A 48 -21.92 -21.50 -35.63
N GLY A 49 -22.64 -20.43 -35.94
CA GLY A 49 -23.87 -20.03 -35.28
C GLY A 49 -23.66 -19.38 -33.90
N ILE A 50 -22.44 -18.92 -33.57
CA ILE A 50 -22.11 -18.40 -32.22
C ILE A 50 -22.94 -17.15 -31.88
N PHE A 51 -23.22 -16.28 -32.86
CA PHE A 51 -24.03 -15.08 -32.64
C PHE A 51 -25.52 -15.40 -32.46
N GLY A 52 -25.98 -16.53 -33.00
CA GLY A 52 -27.37 -16.99 -32.97
C GLY A 52 -27.74 -17.85 -31.75
N ILE A 53 -26.81 -18.15 -30.83
CA ILE A 53 -27.03 -19.11 -29.72
C ILE A 53 -28.33 -18.82 -28.96
N ILE A 54 -28.54 -17.59 -28.50
CA ILE A 54 -29.72 -17.20 -27.70
C ILE A 54 -30.89 -16.67 -28.53
N VAL A 55 -30.71 -16.57 -29.85
CA VAL A 55 -31.74 -16.06 -30.76
C VAL A 55 -32.71 -17.21 -31.07
N PRO A 56 -34.04 -17.02 -30.98
CA PRO A 56 -34.99 -18.06 -31.35
C PRO A 56 -34.84 -18.52 -32.79
N GLU A 57 -35.12 -19.80 -33.06
CA GLU A 57 -35.07 -20.39 -34.41
C GLU A 57 -35.95 -19.64 -35.41
N THR A 58 -37.09 -19.09 -34.96
CA THR A 58 -38.00 -18.28 -35.80
C THR A 58 -37.34 -17.03 -36.41
N TYR A 59 -36.21 -16.59 -35.85
CA TYR A 59 -35.41 -15.47 -36.35
C TYR A 59 -34.02 -15.91 -36.83
N GLY A 60 -33.82 -17.20 -37.12
CA GLY A 60 -32.58 -17.75 -37.67
C GLY A 60 -31.47 -18.05 -36.64
N GLY A 61 -31.81 -18.13 -35.35
CA GLY A 61 -30.89 -18.57 -34.30
C GLY A 61 -31.04 -20.04 -33.91
N GLN A 62 -30.46 -20.42 -32.76
CA GLN A 62 -30.48 -21.80 -32.24
C GLN A 62 -31.43 -22.00 -31.05
N GLY A 63 -31.95 -20.93 -30.46
CA GLY A 63 -32.88 -21.00 -29.32
C GLY A 63 -32.30 -21.59 -28.03
N LEU A 64 -30.98 -21.68 -27.92
CA LEU A 64 -30.30 -22.27 -26.77
C LEU A 64 -30.29 -21.35 -25.56
N ASP A 65 -29.94 -21.93 -24.41
CA ASP A 65 -29.88 -21.22 -23.16
C ASP A 65 -28.69 -20.25 -23.07
N TYR A 66 -28.77 -19.33 -22.11
CA TYR A 66 -27.74 -18.31 -21.92
C TYR A 66 -26.43 -18.89 -21.35
N LEU A 67 -26.49 -20.06 -20.71
CA LEU A 67 -25.32 -20.77 -20.25
C LEU A 67 -24.48 -21.24 -21.44
N SER A 68 -25.11 -21.79 -22.49
CA SER A 68 -24.45 -22.17 -23.73
C SER A 68 -23.70 -20.99 -24.37
N TYR A 69 -24.32 -19.82 -24.38
CA TYR A 69 -23.66 -18.58 -24.84
C TYR A 69 -22.47 -18.18 -23.97
N VAL A 70 -22.61 -18.24 -22.65
CA VAL A 70 -21.52 -17.93 -21.72
C VAL A 70 -20.35 -18.91 -21.86
N VAL A 71 -20.63 -20.19 -22.10
CA VAL A 71 -19.62 -21.21 -22.37
C VAL A 71 -18.87 -20.92 -23.68
N ALA A 72 -19.56 -20.48 -24.73
CA ALA A 72 -18.91 -20.07 -25.98
C ALA A 72 -17.94 -18.90 -25.73
N VAL A 73 -18.36 -17.88 -24.99
CA VAL A 73 -17.50 -16.71 -24.66
C VAL A 73 -16.31 -17.12 -23.79
N GLU A 74 -16.50 -18.04 -22.83
CA GLU A 74 -15.41 -18.60 -22.01
C GLU A 74 -14.35 -19.27 -22.88
N GLU A 75 -14.76 -20.13 -23.82
CA GLU A 75 -13.84 -20.88 -24.68
C GLU A 75 -13.10 -19.98 -25.68
N LEU A 76 -13.75 -18.93 -26.19
CA LEU A 76 -13.08 -17.93 -27.02
C LEU A 76 -12.04 -17.15 -26.21
N ALA A 77 -12.41 -16.65 -25.03
CA ALA A 77 -11.53 -15.84 -24.19
C ALA A 77 -10.36 -16.62 -23.60
N ARG A 78 -10.46 -17.96 -23.55
CA ARG A 78 -9.37 -18.88 -23.22
C ARG A 78 -8.20 -18.77 -24.20
N VAL A 79 -8.49 -18.41 -25.46
CA VAL A 79 -7.49 -18.25 -26.51
C VAL A 79 -7.21 -16.79 -26.83
N ASP A 80 -8.25 -15.97 -27.06
CA ASP A 80 -8.10 -14.55 -27.37
C ASP A 80 -9.26 -13.72 -26.81
N GLY A 81 -8.90 -12.70 -26.03
CA GLY A 81 -9.87 -11.77 -25.45
C GLY A 81 -10.53 -10.86 -26.47
N SER A 82 -9.88 -10.59 -27.62
CA SER A 82 -10.43 -9.68 -28.64
C SER A 82 -11.62 -10.30 -29.38
N GLN A 83 -11.48 -11.54 -29.87
CA GLN A 83 -12.58 -12.27 -30.51
C GLN A 83 -13.73 -12.49 -29.53
N ALA A 84 -13.42 -12.84 -28.27
CA ALA A 84 -14.43 -12.96 -27.23
C ALA A 84 -15.18 -11.65 -26.95
N ALA A 85 -14.48 -10.50 -26.96
CA ALA A 85 -15.10 -9.19 -26.80
C ALA A 85 -16.07 -8.87 -27.95
N THR A 86 -15.70 -9.20 -29.19
CA THR A 86 -16.57 -9.03 -30.37
C THR A 86 -17.86 -9.82 -30.22
N VAL A 87 -17.80 -11.10 -29.84
CA VAL A 87 -18.97 -11.95 -29.60
C VAL A 87 -19.78 -11.46 -28.40
N ALA A 88 -19.11 -11.15 -27.28
CA ALA A 88 -19.77 -10.68 -26.07
C ALA A 88 -20.58 -9.40 -26.33
N ALA A 89 -20.00 -8.43 -27.04
CA ALA A 89 -20.69 -7.20 -27.41
C ALA A 89 -21.80 -7.45 -28.42
N ALA A 90 -21.55 -8.24 -29.48
CA ALA A 90 -22.53 -8.51 -30.52
C ALA A 90 -23.79 -9.18 -29.95
N VAL A 91 -23.65 -10.21 -29.13
CA VAL A 91 -24.79 -10.96 -28.60
C VAL A 91 -25.46 -10.22 -27.45
N SER A 92 -24.71 -9.81 -26.43
CA SER A 92 -25.32 -9.24 -25.22
C SER A 92 -25.71 -7.78 -25.34
N LEU A 93 -25.12 -7.02 -26.27
CA LEU A 93 -25.38 -5.59 -26.43
C LEU A 93 -25.95 -5.23 -27.82
N GLY A 94 -25.60 -5.97 -28.87
CA GLY A 94 -26.13 -5.75 -30.22
C GLY A 94 -27.48 -6.45 -30.44
N ILE A 95 -27.54 -7.76 -30.20
CA ILE A 95 -28.70 -8.62 -30.46
C ILE A 95 -29.75 -8.54 -29.35
N ALA A 96 -29.31 -8.64 -28.10
CA ALA A 96 -30.21 -8.72 -26.95
C ALA A 96 -31.23 -7.57 -26.85
N PRO A 97 -30.91 -6.30 -27.15
CA PRO A 97 -31.92 -5.23 -27.16
C PRO A 97 -33.04 -5.46 -28.19
N PHE A 98 -32.73 -5.97 -29.38
CA PHE A 98 -33.75 -6.32 -30.38
C PHE A 98 -34.63 -7.47 -29.89
N LEU A 99 -34.01 -8.51 -29.30
CA LEU A 99 -34.76 -9.64 -28.74
C LEU A 99 -35.75 -9.20 -27.65
N TYR A 100 -35.33 -8.33 -26.73
CA TYR A 100 -36.13 -7.98 -25.56
C TYR A 100 -37.08 -6.81 -25.76
N PHE A 101 -36.77 -5.91 -26.69
CA PHE A 101 -37.49 -4.63 -26.83
C PHE A 101 -37.89 -4.30 -28.26
N GLY A 102 -37.38 -4.99 -29.26
CA GLY A 102 -37.75 -4.75 -30.66
C GLY A 102 -39.19 -5.10 -30.95
N THR A 103 -39.81 -4.40 -31.89
CA THR A 103 -41.09 -4.82 -32.49
C THR A 103 -40.89 -6.09 -33.33
N GLU A 104 -41.98 -6.76 -33.70
CA GLU A 104 -41.87 -7.97 -34.54
C GLU A 104 -41.27 -7.67 -35.92
N GLU A 105 -41.53 -6.49 -36.47
CA GLU A 105 -40.94 -6.01 -37.72
C GLU A 105 -39.43 -5.83 -37.56
N GLN A 106 -38.99 -5.12 -36.51
CA GLN A 106 -37.58 -4.92 -36.21
C GLN A 106 -36.87 -6.27 -35.96
N LYS A 107 -37.50 -7.20 -35.24
CA LYS A 107 -36.93 -8.53 -35.00
C LYS A 107 -36.74 -9.30 -36.30
N LYS A 108 -37.73 -9.34 -37.19
CA LYS A 108 -37.65 -10.01 -38.50
C LYS A 108 -36.62 -9.35 -39.42
N GLU A 109 -36.46 -8.04 -39.34
CA GLU A 109 -35.52 -7.28 -40.16
C GLU A 109 -34.06 -7.49 -39.73
N TYR A 110 -33.78 -7.37 -38.42
CA TYR A 110 -32.41 -7.32 -37.91
C TYR A 110 -31.89 -8.67 -37.43
N LEU A 111 -32.66 -9.43 -36.64
CA LEU A 111 -32.14 -10.61 -35.95
C LEU A 111 -31.55 -11.68 -36.87
N PRO A 112 -32.11 -12.01 -38.06
CA PRO A 112 -31.51 -13.02 -38.93
C PRO A 112 -30.07 -12.67 -39.37
N LYS A 113 -29.83 -11.40 -39.72
CA LYS A 113 -28.50 -10.92 -40.16
C LYS A 113 -27.51 -10.84 -39.00
N LEU A 114 -27.99 -10.57 -37.79
CA LEU A 114 -27.16 -10.53 -36.60
C LEU A 114 -26.84 -11.94 -36.09
N ALA A 115 -27.80 -12.87 -36.15
CA ALA A 115 -27.63 -14.26 -35.73
C ALA A 115 -26.66 -15.03 -36.61
N SER A 116 -26.66 -14.75 -37.93
CA SER A 116 -25.71 -15.32 -38.89
C SER A 116 -24.31 -14.70 -38.83
N GLY A 117 -24.13 -13.59 -38.12
CA GLY A 117 -22.87 -12.83 -38.12
C GLY A 117 -22.60 -12.04 -39.41
N GLU A 118 -23.58 -11.93 -40.32
CA GLU A 118 -23.48 -11.09 -41.52
C GLU A 118 -23.29 -9.62 -41.14
N GLN A 119 -24.00 -9.18 -40.09
CA GLN A 119 -23.89 -7.84 -39.54
C GLN A 119 -23.66 -7.87 -38.03
N LEU A 120 -22.94 -6.87 -37.54
CA LEU A 120 -22.79 -6.58 -36.12
C LEU A 120 -23.51 -5.28 -35.78
N PHE A 121 -24.15 -5.24 -34.62
CA PHE A 121 -24.75 -4.02 -34.09
C PHE A 121 -24.02 -3.54 -32.84
N ALA A 122 -23.81 -2.23 -32.77
CA ALA A 122 -23.11 -1.58 -31.67
C ALA A 122 -24.08 -0.98 -30.65
N PHE A 123 -23.58 -0.76 -29.43
CA PHE A 123 -24.39 -0.28 -28.30
C PHE A 123 -23.89 1.08 -27.82
N GLY A 124 -24.48 2.15 -28.37
CA GLY A 124 -24.08 3.54 -28.19
C GLY A 124 -24.62 4.15 -26.89
N LEU A 125 -24.02 3.80 -25.76
CA LEU A 125 -24.37 4.35 -24.44
C LEU A 125 -23.38 5.42 -23.96
N THR A 126 -22.11 5.05 -23.81
CA THR A 126 -21.05 5.84 -23.16
C THR A 126 -20.67 7.10 -23.94
N GLU A 127 -20.46 8.20 -23.21
CA GLU A 127 -20.03 9.50 -23.76
C GLU A 127 -18.74 9.99 -23.08
N PRO A 128 -17.93 10.85 -23.75
CA PRO A 128 -16.65 11.34 -23.22
C PRO A 128 -16.74 11.91 -21.80
N GLU A 129 -17.79 12.68 -21.53
CA GLU A 129 -17.98 13.37 -20.24
C GLU A 129 -18.84 12.59 -19.23
N ALA A 130 -19.49 11.50 -19.65
CA ALA A 130 -20.43 10.75 -18.79
C ALA A 130 -19.76 9.56 -18.07
N GLY A 131 -18.72 8.97 -18.67
CA GLY A 131 -18.01 7.84 -18.09
C GLY A 131 -18.96 6.68 -17.72
N SER A 132 -19.00 6.32 -16.44
CA SER A 132 -19.87 5.24 -15.92
C SER A 132 -21.30 5.70 -15.59
N ASP A 133 -21.59 7.01 -15.63
CA ASP A 133 -22.94 7.53 -15.41
C ASP A 133 -23.77 7.45 -16.70
N SER A 134 -24.49 6.33 -16.87
CA SER A 134 -25.36 6.10 -18.02
C SER A 134 -26.49 7.15 -18.20
N ARG A 135 -26.81 7.94 -17.16
CA ARG A 135 -27.81 9.02 -17.21
C ARG A 135 -27.19 10.39 -17.47
N GLY A 136 -25.87 10.50 -17.49
CA GLY A 136 -25.13 11.72 -17.87
C GLY A 136 -25.10 11.98 -19.39
N SER A 137 -25.83 11.21 -20.20
CA SER A 137 -25.85 11.31 -21.66
C SER A 137 -26.39 12.68 -22.12
N LYS A 138 -25.62 13.33 -23.00
CA LYS A 138 -25.91 14.64 -23.60
C LYS A 138 -26.32 14.55 -25.07
N THR A 139 -26.16 13.40 -25.72
CA THR A 139 -26.68 13.14 -27.08
C THR A 139 -28.18 13.45 -27.11
N LYS A 140 -28.63 14.28 -28.06
CA LYS A 140 -30.02 14.74 -28.15
C LYS A 140 -30.71 14.12 -29.36
N ALA A 141 -32.01 13.87 -29.23
CA ALA A 141 -32.88 13.54 -30.34
C ALA A 141 -34.07 14.51 -30.32
N ILE A 142 -34.26 15.27 -31.40
CA ILE A 142 -35.34 16.26 -31.53
C ILE A 142 -36.34 15.74 -32.55
N GLN A 143 -37.62 15.68 -32.18
CA GLN A 143 -38.69 15.30 -33.09
C GLN A 143 -38.98 16.43 -34.08
N ASN A 144 -38.95 16.12 -35.36
CA ASN A 144 -39.26 17.01 -36.45
C ASN A 144 -40.78 17.08 -36.70
N PRO A 145 -41.29 18.12 -37.38
CA PRO A 145 -42.73 18.25 -37.67
C PRO A 145 -43.32 17.11 -38.51
N ASP A 146 -42.51 16.44 -39.32
CA ASP A 146 -42.90 15.28 -40.14
C ASP A 146 -42.93 13.96 -39.35
N GLY A 147 -42.65 14.00 -38.05
CA GLY A 147 -42.61 12.84 -37.16
C GLY A 147 -41.27 12.11 -37.12
N SER A 148 -40.31 12.47 -37.98
CA SER A 148 -38.94 11.94 -37.91
C SER A 148 -38.15 12.55 -36.73
N TRP A 149 -36.97 12.01 -36.45
CA TRP A 149 -36.09 12.47 -35.37
C TRP A 149 -34.74 12.89 -35.91
N THR A 150 -34.20 14.00 -35.40
CA THR A 150 -32.85 14.47 -35.68
C THR A 150 -31.97 14.23 -34.46
N ILE A 151 -30.88 13.47 -34.62
CA ILE A 151 -29.95 13.07 -33.56
C ILE A 151 -28.61 13.81 -33.70
N ASP A 152 -28.17 14.42 -32.60
CA ASP A 152 -26.90 15.14 -32.49
C ASP A 152 -26.16 14.75 -31.20
N GLY A 153 -24.87 14.41 -31.33
CA GLY A 153 -24.01 14.07 -30.19
C GLY A 153 -22.84 13.19 -30.55
N ALA A 154 -22.23 12.58 -29.54
CA ALA A 154 -21.09 11.68 -29.71
C ALA A 154 -21.11 10.56 -28.67
N LYS A 155 -20.54 9.41 -29.04
CA LYS A 155 -20.31 8.26 -28.15
C LYS A 155 -18.85 7.83 -28.22
N ILE A 156 -18.37 7.17 -27.17
CA ILE A 156 -16.97 6.71 -27.07
C ILE A 156 -16.90 5.33 -26.44
N PHE A 157 -15.85 4.57 -26.75
CA PHE A 157 -15.64 3.18 -26.30
C PHE A 157 -16.69 2.19 -26.80
N ILE A 158 -17.24 2.42 -28.01
CA ILE A 158 -18.32 1.59 -28.53
C ILE A 158 -17.75 0.43 -29.32
N THR A 159 -17.94 -0.79 -28.82
CA THR A 159 -17.43 -2.02 -29.47
C THR A 159 -18.26 -2.35 -30.71
N ASN A 160 -17.61 -2.83 -31.77
CA ASN A 160 -18.20 -3.16 -33.08
C ASN A 160 -18.84 -1.94 -33.81
N GLY A 161 -18.40 -0.72 -33.50
CA GLY A 161 -19.00 0.52 -33.99
C GLY A 161 -18.48 1.05 -35.33
N SER A 162 -17.36 0.55 -35.86
CA SER A 162 -16.72 1.09 -37.08
C SER A 162 -16.07 0.05 -37.98
N CYS A 163 -16.29 -1.25 -37.75
CA CYS A 163 -15.76 -2.29 -38.62
C CYS A 163 -16.58 -2.43 -39.91
N GLU A 164 -16.07 -3.20 -40.87
CA GLU A 164 -16.78 -3.45 -42.14
C GLU A 164 -18.13 -4.12 -41.93
N LEU A 165 -18.23 -5.03 -40.94
CA LEU A 165 -19.44 -5.77 -40.60
C LEU A 165 -20.46 -4.95 -39.77
N THR A 166 -20.12 -3.74 -39.32
CA THR A 166 -21.07 -2.91 -38.56
C THR A 166 -22.29 -2.60 -39.41
N GLY A 167 -23.48 -3.09 -39.03
CA GLY A 167 -24.75 -2.80 -39.71
C GLY A 167 -25.45 -1.55 -39.17
N GLY A 168 -25.19 -1.19 -37.91
CA GLY A 168 -25.81 -0.04 -37.26
C GLY A 168 -25.54 0.01 -35.76
N ILE A 169 -26.15 0.98 -35.08
CA ILE A 169 -25.95 1.28 -33.67
C ILE A 169 -27.29 1.55 -33.00
N ILE A 170 -27.47 1.00 -31.80
CA ILE A 170 -28.55 1.40 -30.90
C ILE A 170 -28.03 2.54 -30.03
N VAL A 171 -28.59 3.73 -30.17
CA VAL A 171 -28.11 4.96 -29.53
C VAL A 171 -29.09 5.40 -28.45
N GLN A 172 -28.62 5.61 -27.23
CA GLN A 172 -29.39 6.33 -26.22
C GLN A 172 -29.24 7.84 -26.43
N ALA A 173 -30.36 8.54 -26.55
CA ALA A 173 -30.41 9.99 -26.67
C ALA A 173 -31.49 10.60 -25.76
N VAL A 174 -31.29 11.85 -25.35
CA VAL A 174 -32.29 12.67 -24.66
C VAL A 174 -33.34 13.09 -25.68
N SER A 175 -34.54 12.49 -25.58
CA SER A 175 -35.65 12.73 -26.51
C SER A 175 -36.61 13.82 -26.05
N SER A 176 -36.66 14.08 -24.74
CA SER A 176 -37.43 15.18 -24.17
C SER A 176 -36.91 15.52 -22.76
N ARG A 177 -37.50 16.53 -22.13
CA ARG A 177 -37.28 16.85 -20.71
C ARG A 177 -38.63 17.06 -20.04
N SER A 178 -38.77 16.60 -18.80
CA SER A 178 -39.96 16.85 -17.98
C SER A 178 -40.06 18.33 -17.59
N GLU A 179 -41.21 18.74 -17.03
CA GLU A 179 -41.42 20.09 -16.48
C GLU A 179 -40.40 20.46 -15.39
N LYS A 180 -39.87 19.47 -14.68
CA LYS A 180 -38.82 19.65 -13.65
C LYS A 180 -37.40 19.68 -14.23
N GLY A 181 -37.25 19.55 -15.55
CA GLY A 181 -35.98 19.54 -16.26
C GLY A 181 -35.32 18.17 -16.38
N ASP A 182 -35.90 17.11 -15.79
CA ASP A 182 -35.33 15.76 -15.85
C ASP A 182 -35.30 15.22 -17.29
N PRO A 183 -34.16 14.71 -17.77
CA PRO A 183 -34.05 14.17 -19.12
C PRO A 183 -34.83 12.87 -19.28
N GLU A 184 -35.61 12.80 -20.35
CA GLU A 184 -36.23 11.57 -20.84
C GLU A 184 -35.32 10.96 -21.90
N PHE A 185 -35.03 9.66 -21.78
CA PHE A 185 -34.12 8.96 -22.67
C PHE A 185 -34.87 7.98 -23.57
N THR A 186 -34.54 7.96 -24.85
CA THR A 186 -35.07 6.99 -25.83
C THR A 186 -33.91 6.33 -26.58
N CYS A 187 -34.09 5.06 -26.93
CA CYS A 187 -33.15 4.30 -27.75
C CYS A 187 -33.57 4.35 -29.23
N PHE A 188 -32.65 4.72 -30.11
CA PHE A 188 -32.86 4.80 -31.55
C PHE A 188 -31.94 3.82 -32.29
N ILE A 189 -32.47 3.15 -33.30
CA ILE A 189 -31.73 2.34 -34.26
C ILE A 189 -31.19 3.27 -35.33
N VAL A 190 -29.86 3.33 -35.48
CA VAL A 190 -29.19 4.14 -36.50
C VAL A 190 -28.40 3.20 -37.42
N PRO A 191 -28.92 2.88 -38.61
CA PRO A 191 -28.19 2.07 -39.60
C PRO A 191 -26.89 2.75 -40.05
N LYS A 192 -25.87 1.95 -40.38
CA LYS A 192 -24.63 2.46 -40.98
C LYS A 192 -24.93 3.07 -42.35
N GLY A 193 -24.30 4.20 -42.66
CA GLY A 193 -24.54 4.93 -43.90
C GLY A 193 -25.67 5.96 -43.83
N THR A 194 -26.39 6.07 -42.69
CA THR A 194 -27.35 7.16 -42.48
C THR A 194 -26.61 8.51 -42.58
N PRO A 195 -27.09 9.47 -43.40
CA PRO A 195 -26.43 10.78 -43.53
C PRO A 195 -26.22 11.47 -42.18
N GLY A 196 -25.02 12.01 -41.97
CA GLY A 196 -24.64 12.67 -40.72
C GLY A 196 -24.05 11.74 -39.64
N PHE A 197 -24.11 10.42 -39.83
CA PHE A 197 -23.51 9.45 -38.91
C PHE A 197 -22.11 9.07 -39.38
N THR A 198 -21.11 9.27 -38.52
CA THR A 198 -19.72 8.85 -38.76
C THR A 198 -19.17 8.08 -37.56
N ALA A 199 -18.25 7.16 -37.82
CA ALA A 199 -17.60 6.36 -36.79
C ALA A 199 -16.10 6.26 -37.07
N LYS A 200 -15.30 6.29 -36.00
CA LYS A 200 -13.84 6.24 -36.07
C LYS A 200 -13.31 5.15 -35.17
N THR A 201 -12.49 4.26 -35.72
CA THR A 201 -11.82 3.21 -34.95
C THR A 201 -10.80 3.81 -33.98
N MET A 202 -10.80 3.30 -32.76
CA MET A 202 -9.85 3.65 -31.70
C MET A 202 -8.68 2.67 -31.71
N HIS A 203 -7.47 3.22 -31.68
CA HIS A 203 -6.20 2.50 -31.64
C HIS A 203 -5.46 2.79 -30.32
N LYS A 204 -4.36 2.09 -30.08
CA LYS A 204 -3.50 2.18 -28.88
C LYS A 204 -4.22 1.79 -27.58
N LYS A 205 -5.12 0.82 -27.68
CA LYS A 205 -5.75 0.20 -26.51
C LYS A 205 -4.74 -0.67 -25.74
N LEU A 206 -4.89 -0.72 -24.41
CA LEU A 206 -4.05 -1.57 -23.55
C LEU A 206 -4.36 -3.07 -23.73
N MET A 207 -5.61 -3.40 -24.01
CA MET A 207 -6.11 -4.77 -24.10
C MET A 207 -7.24 -4.85 -25.13
N TRP A 208 -7.50 -6.07 -25.62
CA TRP A 208 -8.42 -6.35 -26.72
C TRP A 208 -8.10 -5.54 -27.97
N ARG A 209 -6.82 -5.54 -28.37
CA ARG A 209 -6.31 -4.64 -29.40
C ARG A 209 -6.85 -5.00 -30.78
N ALA A 210 -7.12 -6.27 -31.02
CA ALA A 210 -7.76 -6.79 -32.24
C ALA A 210 -9.30 -6.68 -32.26
N SER A 211 -9.94 -6.16 -31.20
CA SER A 211 -11.40 -5.92 -31.24
C SER A 211 -11.69 -4.53 -31.81
N ASN A 212 -12.80 -4.38 -32.54
CA ASN A 212 -13.21 -3.06 -33.00
C ASN A 212 -13.81 -2.25 -31.84
N THR A 213 -13.25 -1.09 -31.55
CA THR A 213 -13.79 -0.11 -30.59
C THR A 213 -13.76 1.26 -31.22
N SER A 214 -14.82 2.06 -31.03
CA SER A 214 -15.05 3.23 -31.85
C SER A 214 -15.52 4.45 -31.07
N GLU A 215 -15.16 5.61 -31.58
CA GLU A 215 -15.85 6.87 -31.37
C GLU A 215 -16.96 7.01 -32.41
N LEU A 216 -18.14 7.46 -32.00
CA LEU A 216 -19.29 7.68 -32.88
C LEU A 216 -19.66 9.15 -32.84
N PHE A 217 -20.00 9.73 -33.98
CA PHE A 217 -20.42 11.12 -34.11
C PHE A 217 -21.71 11.20 -34.91
N PHE A 218 -22.67 11.94 -34.37
CA PHE A 218 -23.98 12.18 -34.96
C PHE A 218 -24.12 13.68 -35.18
N SER A 219 -24.25 14.09 -36.44
CA SER A 219 -24.47 15.49 -36.83
C SER A 219 -25.68 15.56 -37.75
N GLY A 220 -26.81 16.01 -37.19
CA GLY A 220 -28.08 16.13 -37.91
C GLY A 220 -28.61 14.80 -38.45
N VAL A 221 -28.38 13.68 -37.75
CA VAL A 221 -28.76 12.35 -38.23
C VAL A 221 -30.27 12.19 -38.19
N LYS A 222 -30.91 11.99 -39.34
CA LYS A 222 -32.36 11.84 -39.45
C LYS A 222 -32.77 10.37 -39.46
N VAL A 223 -33.67 9.99 -38.55
CA VAL A 223 -34.26 8.64 -38.47
C VAL A 223 -35.79 8.71 -38.37
N PRO A 224 -36.54 7.75 -38.93
CA PRO A 224 -38.00 7.71 -38.80
C PRO A 224 -38.43 7.37 -37.37
N ASP A 225 -39.70 7.61 -37.01
CA ASP A 225 -40.25 7.23 -35.71
C ASP A 225 -40.17 5.71 -35.46
N SER A 226 -40.27 4.91 -36.52
CA SER A 226 -40.09 3.44 -36.48
C SER A 226 -38.68 2.99 -36.07
N ALA A 227 -37.70 3.90 -36.02
CA ALA A 227 -36.36 3.63 -35.51
C ALA A 227 -36.30 3.60 -33.98
N ILE A 228 -37.36 3.98 -33.26
CA ILE A 228 -37.40 3.84 -31.80
C ILE A 228 -37.39 2.35 -31.44
N LEU A 229 -36.42 1.96 -30.61
CA LEU A 229 -36.33 0.62 -30.06
C LEU A 229 -37.10 0.53 -28.75
N GLY A 230 -38.19 -0.23 -28.73
CA GLY A 230 -39.08 -0.37 -27.58
C GLY A 230 -39.91 0.88 -27.32
N LYS A 231 -40.08 1.25 -26.03
CA LYS A 231 -40.98 2.36 -25.65
C LYS A 231 -40.22 3.68 -25.54
N ARG A 232 -40.72 4.74 -26.19
CA ARG A 232 -40.24 6.13 -25.98
C ARG A 232 -40.17 6.45 -24.48
N GLY A 233 -39.07 7.07 -24.08
CA GLY A 233 -38.79 7.43 -22.68
C GLY A 233 -38.30 6.29 -21.78
N ALA A 234 -38.27 5.04 -22.27
CA ALA A 234 -37.77 3.89 -21.51
C ALA A 234 -36.27 3.60 -21.73
N GLY A 235 -35.56 4.42 -22.51
CA GLY A 235 -34.22 4.12 -23.02
C GLY A 235 -33.21 3.79 -21.92
N SER A 236 -33.13 4.61 -20.87
CA SER A 236 -32.22 4.36 -19.74
C SER A 236 -32.50 3.01 -19.04
N ARG A 237 -33.77 2.65 -18.87
CA ARG A 237 -34.16 1.37 -18.26
C ARG A 237 -33.83 0.19 -19.17
N GLN A 238 -34.04 0.33 -20.47
CA GLN A 238 -33.70 -0.69 -21.47
C GLN A 238 -32.19 -0.94 -21.49
N MET A 239 -31.38 0.13 -21.55
CA MET A 239 -29.92 0.02 -21.57
C MET A 239 -29.38 -0.66 -20.30
N LEU A 240 -29.86 -0.27 -19.11
CA LEU A 240 -29.45 -0.90 -17.85
C LEU A 240 -29.84 -2.38 -17.76
N LYS A 241 -31.06 -2.73 -18.20
CA LYS A 241 -31.52 -4.13 -18.22
C LYS A 241 -30.68 -4.99 -19.18
N THR A 242 -30.27 -4.45 -20.32
CA THR A 242 -29.34 -5.10 -21.25
C THR A 242 -27.99 -5.36 -20.57
N LEU A 243 -27.44 -4.35 -19.86
CA LEU A 243 -26.16 -4.47 -19.16
C LEU A 243 -26.17 -5.55 -18.08
N ASP A 244 -27.28 -5.76 -17.35
CA ASP A 244 -27.35 -6.79 -16.31
C ASP A 244 -27.11 -8.21 -16.84
N SER A 245 -27.58 -8.51 -18.06
CA SER A 245 -27.29 -9.78 -18.73
C SER A 245 -25.89 -9.79 -19.34
N GLY A 246 -25.43 -8.67 -19.89
CA GLY A 246 -24.07 -8.52 -20.44
C GLY A 246 -22.95 -8.70 -19.40
N ARG A 247 -23.22 -8.48 -18.11
CA ARG A 247 -22.25 -8.75 -17.04
C ARG A 247 -21.78 -10.21 -17.01
N LEU A 248 -22.65 -11.15 -17.35
CA LEU A 248 -22.33 -12.58 -17.34
C LEU A 248 -21.33 -12.93 -18.46
N SER A 249 -21.43 -12.35 -19.65
CA SER A 249 -20.45 -12.59 -20.72
C SER A 249 -19.10 -11.94 -20.41
N ILE A 250 -19.07 -10.77 -19.78
CA ILE A 250 -17.81 -10.17 -19.30
C ILE A 250 -17.16 -11.03 -18.20
N ALA A 251 -17.97 -11.63 -17.32
CA ALA A 251 -17.47 -12.60 -16.35
C ALA A 251 -16.88 -13.84 -17.05
N ALA A 252 -17.56 -14.35 -18.08
CA ALA A 252 -17.09 -15.47 -18.90
C ALA A 252 -15.74 -15.19 -19.56
N MET A 253 -15.55 -13.97 -20.06
CA MET A 253 -14.25 -13.55 -20.60
C MET A 253 -13.14 -13.63 -19.56
N GLY A 254 -13.41 -13.12 -18.35
CA GLY A 254 -12.45 -13.20 -17.24
C GLY A 254 -12.11 -14.65 -16.86
N LEU A 255 -13.11 -15.52 -16.80
CA LEU A 255 -12.94 -16.95 -16.53
C LEU A 255 -12.13 -17.64 -17.64
N GLY A 256 -12.47 -17.39 -18.90
CA GLY A 256 -11.76 -17.94 -20.06
C GLY A 256 -10.29 -17.55 -20.06
N CYS A 257 -9.97 -16.26 -19.93
CA CYS A 257 -8.58 -15.79 -19.85
C CYS A 257 -7.82 -16.44 -18.68
N ALA A 258 -8.45 -16.64 -17.52
CA ALA A 258 -7.84 -17.33 -16.39
C ALA A 258 -7.56 -18.81 -16.69
N GLN A 259 -8.51 -19.51 -17.35
CA GLN A 259 -8.32 -20.88 -17.83
C GLN A 259 -7.17 -20.98 -18.82
N GLY A 260 -7.09 -20.08 -19.80
CA GLY A 260 -6.01 -20.06 -20.80
C GLY A 260 -4.64 -19.83 -20.17
N ALA A 261 -4.55 -18.89 -19.23
CA ALA A 261 -3.33 -18.63 -18.47
C ALA A 261 -2.91 -19.84 -17.62
N TYR A 262 -3.86 -20.54 -16.99
CA TYR A 262 -3.60 -21.76 -16.25
C TYR A 262 -3.08 -22.88 -17.15
N GLU A 263 -3.72 -23.13 -18.28
CA GLU A 263 -3.30 -24.17 -19.24
C GLU A 263 -1.89 -23.89 -19.77
N ALA A 264 -1.58 -22.64 -20.11
CA ALA A 264 -0.23 -22.24 -20.53
C ALA A 264 0.81 -22.44 -19.43
N ALA A 265 0.50 -22.02 -18.19
CA ALA A 265 1.38 -22.19 -17.04
C ALA A 265 1.62 -23.68 -16.69
N LEU A 266 0.56 -24.49 -16.73
CA LEU A 266 0.62 -25.93 -16.48
C LEU A 266 1.46 -26.65 -17.55
N ALA A 267 1.24 -26.32 -18.83
CA ALA A 267 2.02 -26.88 -19.93
C ALA A 267 3.50 -26.56 -19.77
N TYR A 268 3.86 -25.29 -19.54
CA TYR A 268 5.25 -24.88 -19.32
C TYR A 268 5.87 -25.55 -18.09
N ALA A 269 5.14 -25.63 -16.98
CA ALA A 269 5.63 -26.26 -15.76
C ALA A 269 5.91 -27.76 -15.92
N ASN A 270 5.17 -28.46 -16.78
CA ASN A 270 5.42 -29.86 -17.10
C ASN A 270 6.58 -30.06 -18.10
N GLN A 271 6.84 -29.09 -18.98
CA GLN A 271 7.90 -29.18 -19.99
C GLN A 271 9.27 -28.75 -19.45
N ARG A 272 9.34 -27.69 -18.63
CA ARG A 272 10.61 -27.13 -18.16
C ARG A 272 11.22 -28.01 -17.05
N VAL A 273 12.44 -28.50 -17.28
CA VAL A 273 13.18 -29.33 -16.31
C VAL A 273 14.27 -28.52 -15.60
N GLN A 274 14.30 -28.61 -14.27
CA GLN A 274 15.37 -28.09 -13.41
C GLN A 274 15.66 -29.09 -12.30
N PHE A 275 16.93 -29.22 -11.91
CA PHE A 275 17.38 -30.20 -10.91
C PHE A 275 16.85 -31.62 -11.16
N GLY A 276 16.86 -32.04 -12.43
CA GLY A 276 16.48 -33.40 -12.83
C GLY A 276 14.98 -33.72 -12.87
N LYS A 277 14.07 -32.76 -12.63
CA LYS A 277 12.61 -33.00 -12.73
C LYS A 277 11.84 -31.80 -13.31
N PRO A 278 10.63 -32.00 -13.85
CA PRO A 278 9.76 -30.91 -14.30
C PRO A 278 9.44 -29.92 -13.18
N LEU A 279 9.27 -28.63 -13.50
CA LEU A 279 8.90 -27.59 -12.54
C LEU A 279 7.62 -27.94 -11.76
N ALA A 280 6.65 -28.59 -12.40
CA ALA A 280 5.40 -29.03 -11.78
C ALA A 280 5.61 -30.02 -10.61
N ARG A 281 6.78 -30.67 -10.50
CA ARG A 281 7.12 -31.60 -9.40
C ARG A 281 7.75 -30.91 -8.18
N PHE A 282 7.94 -29.59 -8.24
CA PHE A 282 8.34 -28.81 -7.07
C PHE A 282 7.08 -28.29 -6.37
N GLN A 283 6.96 -28.52 -5.06
CA GLN A 283 5.78 -28.13 -4.28
C GLN A 283 5.43 -26.64 -4.43
N ALA A 284 6.43 -25.77 -4.47
CA ALA A 284 6.25 -24.32 -4.64
C ALA A 284 5.54 -23.94 -5.96
N ILE A 285 5.61 -24.78 -7.00
CA ILE A 285 4.92 -24.59 -8.28
C ILE A 285 3.61 -25.38 -8.30
N ALA A 286 3.62 -26.63 -7.84
CA ALA A 286 2.43 -27.48 -7.77
C ALA A 286 1.30 -26.81 -6.98
N PHE A 287 1.60 -26.18 -5.84
CA PHE A 287 0.60 -25.45 -5.05
C PHE A 287 0.03 -24.23 -5.76
N LYS A 288 0.84 -23.52 -6.57
CA LYS A 288 0.35 -22.40 -7.37
C LYS A 288 -0.63 -22.87 -8.45
N LEU A 289 -0.31 -23.95 -9.15
CA LEU A 289 -1.18 -24.54 -10.17
C LEU A 289 -2.47 -25.10 -9.56
N ALA A 290 -2.39 -25.81 -8.44
CA ALA A 290 -3.56 -26.33 -7.75
C ALA A 290 -4.50 -25.20 -7.29
N ASP A 291 -3.95 -24.11 -6.76
CA ASP A 291 -4.75 -22.95 -6.36
C ASP A 291 -5.36 -22.21 -7.56
N MET A 292 -4.61 -22.04 -8.66
CA MET A 292 -5.16 -21.47 -9.90
C MET A 292 -6.38 -22.27 -10.37
N TYR A 293 -6.26 -23.59 -10.43
CA TYR A 293 -7.36 -24.47 -10.84
C TYR A 293 -8.56 -24.38 -9.89
N LEU A 294 -8.33 -24.44 -8.58
CA LEU A 294 -9.39 -24.30 -7.57
C LEU A 294 -10.21 -23.01 -7.76
N LYS A 295 -9.55 -21.88 -8.01
CA LYS A 295 -10.24 -20.61 -8.22
C LYS A 295 -11.00 -20.55 -9.53
N ILE A 296 -10.46 -21.16 -10.58
CA ILE A 296 -11.12 -21.23 -11.89
C ILE A 296 -12.41 -22.03 -11.73
N GLU A 297 -12.37 -23.18 -11.07
CA GLU A 297 -13.58 -23.95 -10.78
C GLU A 297 -14.57 -23.15 -9.94
N HIS A 298 -14.12 -22.43 -8.90
CA HIS A 298 -14.99 -21.56 -8.11
C HIS A 298 -15.63 -20.44 -8.96
N ALA A 299 -14.84 -19.75 -9.79
CA ALA A 299 -15.35 -18.73 -10.71
C ALA A 299 -16.40 -19.32 -11.67
N ARG A 300 -16.13 -20.49 -12.23
CA ARG A 300 -17.04 -21.22 -13.12
C ARG A 300 -18.35 -21.57 -12.43
N TRP A 301 -18.29 -22.18 -11.24
CA TRP A 301 -19.49 -22.51 -10.46
C TRP A 301 -20.36 -21.30 -10.19
N PHE A 302 -19.73 -20.20 -9.77
CA PHE A 302 -20.44 -18.99 -9.43
C PHE A 302 -21.11 -18.36 -10.66
N LEU A 303 -20.38 -18.28 -11.78
CA LEU A 303 -20.90 -17.77 -13.04
C LEU A 303 -22.04 -18.65 -13.59
N TYR A 304 -21.87 -19.97 -13.59
CA TYR A 304 -22.87 -20.90 -14.13
C TYR A 304 -24.13 -20.91 -13.27
N ARG A 305 -23.98 -20.79 -11.94
CA ARG A 305 -25.13 -20.58 -11.04
C ARG A 305 -25.90 -19.30 -11.38
N ALA A 306 -25.21 -18.20 -11.68
CA ALA A 306 -25.88 -16.96 -12.07
C ALA A 306 -26.63 -17.11 -13.42
N CYS A 307 -26.04 -17.85 -14.37
CA CYS A 307 -26.69 -18.19 -15.64
C CYS A 307 -27.92 -19.08 -15.43
N TRP A 308 -27.82 -20.07 -14.54
CA TRP A 308 -28.94 -20.93 -14.17
C TRP A 308 -30.08 -20.15 -13.53
N LEU A 309 -29.80 -19.25 -12.58
CA LEU A 309 -30.82 -18.37 -11.98
C LEU A 309 -31.55 -17.56 -13.05
N ARG A 310 -30.80 -16.98 -14.00
CA ARG A 310 -31.37 -16.27 -15.15
C ARG A 310 -32.25 -17.17 -16.01
N GLY A 311 -31.79 -18.37 -16.36
CA GLY A 311 -32.54 -19.35 -17.16
C GLY A 311 -33.85 -19.78 -16.50
N GLN A 312 -33.89 -19.82 -15.17
CA GLN A 312 -35.08 -20.13 -14.38
C GLN A 312 -35.99 -18.91 -14.12
N GLY A 313 -35.70 -17.75 -14.72
CA GLY A 313 -36.46 -16.52 -14.51
C GLY A 313 -36.35 -15.94 -13.09
N LYS A 314 -35.38 -16.38 -12.29
CA LYS A 314 -35.17 -15.90 -10.92
C LYS A 314 -34.36 -14.59 -10.93
N PRO A 315 -34.52 -13.73 -9.90
CA PRO A 315 -33.64 -12.58 -9.73
C PRO A 315 -32.17 -13.01 -9.71
N PHE A 316 -31.33 -12.37 -10.51
CA PHE A 316 -29.92 -12.72 -10.66
C PHE A 316 -28.98 -11.50 -10.70
N GLY A 317 -29.50 -10.28 -10.50
CA GLY A 317 -28.73 -9.04 -10.67
C GLY A 317 -27.56 -8.91 -9.67
N THR A 318 -27.74 -9.40 -8.45
CA THR A 318 -26.68 -9.46 -7.44
C THR A 318 -25.62 -10.49 -7.83
N GLU A 319 -26.06 -11.69 -8.23
CA GLU A 319 -25.18 -12.77 -8.67
C GLU A 319 -24.40 -12.39 -9.93
N SER A 320 -25.01 -11.68 -10.89
CA SER A 320 -24.30 -11.22 -12.09
C SER A 320 -23.23 -10.17 -11.76
N ALA A 321 -23.51 -9.26 -10.82
CA ALA A 321 -22.53 -8.29 -10.34
C ALA A 321 -21.35 -8.98 -9.61
N MET A 322 -21.66 -9.93 -8.72
CA MET A 322 -20.65 -10.72 -8.02
C MET A 322 -19.82 -11.58 -8.98
N ALA A 323 -20.45 -12.18 -10.00
CA ALA A 323 -19.78 -13.04 -10.97
C ALA A 323 -18.81 -12.21 -11.82
N LYS A 324 -19.26 -11.05 -12.31
CA LYS A 324 -18.39 -10.10 -13.01
C LYS A 324 -17.22 -9.70 -12.13
N LEU A 325 -17.46 -9.24 -10.90
CA LEU A 325 -16.41 -8.81 -9.97
C LEU A 325 -15.37 -9.90 -9.74
N TYR A 326 -15.82 -11.12 -9.45
CA TYR A 326 -14.93 -12.24 -9.13
C TYR A 326 -14.11 -12.68 -10.34
N CYS A 327 -14.75 -12.80 -11.51
CA CYS A 327 -14.09 -13.31 -12.72
C CYS A 327 -13.20 -12.25 -13.39
N SER A 328 -13.61 -10.98 -13.44
CA SER A 328 -12.85 -9.91 -14.12
C SER A 328 -11.86 -9.18 -13.22
N GLY A 329 -12.06 -9.15 -11.89
CA GLY A 329 -11.15 -8.48 -10.94
C GLY A 329 -9.79 -9.17 -10.78
N ARG A 330 -9.62 -10.38 -11.34
CA ARG A 330 -8.40 -11.18 -11.24
C ARG A 330 -7.58 -11.27 -12.52
N THR A 331 -8.13 -10.95 -13.70
CA THR A 331 -7.37 -10.96 -14.98
C THR A 331 -6.51 -9.72 -15.20
N SER A 332 -6.83 -8.59 -14.56
CA SER A 332 -6.07 -7.33 -14.64
C SER A 332 -4.95 -7.17 -13.61
N ARG A 333 -4.69 -8.21 -12.80
CA ARG A 333 -3.59 -8.25 -11.85
C ARG A 333 -2.60 -9.32 -12.30
N PRO A 334 -1.34 -8.99 -12.65
CA PRO A 334 -0.32 -10.02 -12.77
C PRO A 334 -0.11 -10.59 -11.37
N GLN A 335 -0.75 -11.72 -11.07
CA GLN A 335 -0.65 -12.33 -9.76
C GLN A 335 -0.46 -13.83 -9.89
N GLY A 336 0.75 -14.27 -9.54
CA GLY A 336 0.98 -15.64 -9.13
C GLY A 336 0.18 -15.95 -7.88
N GLY A 337 -0.57 -17.07 -7.94
CA GLY A 337 -0.94 -17.95 -6.81
C GLY A 337 -1.78 -17.36 -5.67
N GLY A 338 -2.77 -18.12 -5.21
CA GLY A 338 -3.62 -17.81 -4.06
C GLY A 338 -4.61 -16.70 -4.35
N ALA A 339 -5.86 -16.75 -3.91
CA ALA A 339 -6.44 -15.49 -3.47
C ALA A 339 -5.83 -15.48 -2.09
N PRO A 340 -4.64 -14.89 -1.96
CA PRO A 340 -3.94 -15.12 -0.73
C PRO A 340 -4.80 -14.44 0.32
N LYS A 341 -5.02 -15.07 1.48
CA LYS A 341 -5.21 -14.31 2.73
C LYS A 341 -4.27 -13.12 2.59
N ALA A 342 -4.77 -11.88 2.48
CA ALA A 342 -4.01 -10.76 1.90
C ALA A 342 -2.51 -10.89 2.21
N LEU A 343 -1.70 -11.41 1.27
CA LEU A 343 -0.33 -11.88 1.59
C LEU A 343 0.53 -10.70 2.07
N VAL A 344 0.13 -9.51 1.64
CA VAL A 344 0.65 -8.22 2.00
C VAL A 344 -0.45 -7.52 2.76
N ASP A 345 -0.08 -6.86 3.85
CA ASP A 345 -0.96 -6.01 4.65
C ASP A 345 -2.16 -6.72 5.31
N THR A 346 -2.13 -8.05 5.43
CA THR A 346 -3.14 -8.85 6.18
C THR A 346 -3.37 -8.35 7.60
N ASN A 347 -2.31 -7.84 8.22
CA ASN A 347 -2.29 -7.36 9.60
C ASN A 347 -2.15 -5.82 9.68
N ILE A 348 -2.39 -5.09 8.58
CA ILE A 348 -2.33 -3.64 8.53
C ILE A 348 -3.76 -3.09 8.45
N ALA A 349 -4.19 -2.40 9.50
CA ALA A 349 -5.53 -1.81 9.57
C ALA A 349 -5.70 -0.55 8.71
N GLY A 350 -4.60 0.12 8.36
CA GLY A 350 -4.58 1.34 7.57
C GLY A 350 -3.19 1.98 7.54
N HIS A 351 -3.04 3.07 6.79
CA HIS A 351 -1.82 3.87 6.75
C HIS A 351 -2.18 5.36 6.65
N THR A 352 -1.35 6.21 7.25
CA THR A 352 -1.46 7.67 7.17
C THR A 352 -0.10 8.22 6.76
N PRO A 353 -0.01 9.03 5.68
CA PRO A 353 1.24 9.70 5.32
C PRO A 353 1.71 10.64 6.44
N LEU A 354 3.02 10.68 6.68
CA LEU A 354 3.65 11.66 7.57
C LEU A 354 4.25 12.79 6.73
N PRO A 355 4.38 14.02 7.28
CA PRO A 355 5.16 15.06 6.63
C PRO A 355 6.61 14.58 6.45
N THR A 356 7.22 15.01 5.36
CA THR A 356 8.61 14.70 5.03
C THR A 356 9.57 15.36 6.03
N PRO A 357 10.79 14.84 6.21
CA PRO A 357 11.79 15.50 7.05
C PRO A 357 12.05 16.95 6.62
N HIS A 358 12.06 17.24 5.31
CA HIS A 358 12.23 18.59 4.79
C HIS A 358 11.07 19.52 5.20
N GLU A 359 9.82 19.08 5.06
CA GLU A 359 8.66 19.88 5.48
C GLU A 359 8.69 20.20 6.98
N VAL A 360 9.02 19.22 7.83
CA VAL A 360 9.16 19.42 9.28
C VAL A 360 10.25 20.45 9.59
N ARG A 361 11.40 20.38 8.90
CA ARG A 361 12.49 21.36 9.07
C ARG A 361 12.09 22.76 8.62
N THR A 362 11.34 22.87 7.52
CA THR A 362 10.84 24.15 7.03
C THR A 362 9.81 24.77 7.98
N ARG A 363 8.92 23.96 8.56
CA ARG A 363 7.94 24.43 9.58
C ARG A 363 8.62 24.83 10.89
N MET A 364 9.74 24.20 11.24
CA MET A 364 10.45 24.44 12.50
C MET A 364 11.97 24.51 12.25
N PRO A 365 12.46 25.63 11.71
CA PRO A 365 13.87 25.81 11.38
C PRO A 365 14.73 25.86 12.64
N VAL A 366 15.97 25.38 12.52
CA VAL A 366 16.93 25.40 13.61
C VAL A 366 17.67 26.74 13.62
N PRO A 367 17.59 27.52 14.71
CA PRO A 367 18.35 28.77 14.80
C PRO A 367 19.85 28.49 14.96
N GLN A 368 20.68 29.44 14.52
CA GLN A 368 22.14 29.30 14.58
C GLN A 368 22.65 28.98 15.99
N THR A 369 22.06 29.58 17.03
CA THR A 369 22.43 29.31 18.42
C THR A 369 22.29 27.84 18.81
N ALA A 370 21.22 27.17 18.38
CA ALA A 370 21.03 25.74 18.62
C ALA A 370 22.02 24.90 17.80
N LEU A 371 22.32 25.27 16.55
CA LEU A 371 23.34 24.61 15.74
C LEU A 371 24.72 24.69 16.39
N ASP A 372 25.09 25.86 16.93
CA ASP A 372 26.36 26.07 17.62
C ASP A 372 26.45 25.21 18.88
N THR A 373 25.37 25.13 19.67
CA THR A 373 25.28 24.24 20.83
C THR A 373 25.48 22.77 20.44
N VAL A 374 24.85 22.32 19.35
CA VAL A 374 25.00 20.94 18.88
C VAL A 374 26.41 20.66 18.38
N ALA A 375 26.99 21.57 17.60
CA ALA A 375 28.35 21.43 17.09
C ALA A 375 29.38 21.37 18.24
N LYS A 376 29.28 22.30 19.20
CA LYS A 376 30.12 22.34 20.40
C LYS A 376 29.92 21.10 21.28
N GLY A 377 28.67 20.70 21.50
CA GLY A 377 28.34 19.50 22.29
C GLY A 377 28.93 18.23 21.68
N ARG A 378 28.80 18.03 20.36
CA ARG A 378 29.42 16.89 19.67
C ARG A 378 30.94 16.92 19.76
N ALA A 379 31.55 18.09 19.56
CA ALA A 379 33.00 18.25 19.66
C ALA A 379 33.51 17.93 21.07
N ALA A 380 32.84 18.45 22.12
CA ALA A 380 33.21 18.20 23.50
C ALA A 380 33.10 16.72 23.88
N ILE A 381 32.03 16.04 23.47
CA ILE A 381 31.89 14.59 23.74
C ILE A 381 32.98 13.79 23.01
N ARG A 382 33.33 14.16 21.77
CA ARG A 382 34.44 13.51 21.05
C ARG A 382 35.77 13.73 21.77
N ALA A 383 36.04 14.94 22.24
CA ALA A 383 37.26 15.26 22.99
C ALA A 383 37.37 14.42 24.28
N VAL A 384 36.27 14.20 25.01
CA VAL A 384 36.25 13.30 26.17
C VAL A 384 36.55 11.84 25.77
N LEU A 385 35.96 11.38 24.65
CA LEU A 385 36.22 10.03 24.13
C LEU A 385 37.65 9.84 23.63
N ASP A 386 38.26 10.87 23.05
CA ASP A 386 39.66 10.86 22.62
C ASP A 386 40.62 10.97 23.83
N GLY A 387 40.16 11.57 24.93
CA GLY A 387 40.96 11.82 26.14
C GLY A 387 41.63 13.20 26.16
N ASP A 388 41.33 14.04 25.17
CA ASP A 388 41.80 15.43 25.09
C ASP A 388 41.08 16.33 26.11
N ASP A 389 39.89 15.91 26.55
CA ASP A 389 39.11 16.55 27.62
C ASP A 389 38.98 15.58 28.79
N GLY A 390 39.56 15.93 29.94
CA GLY A 390 39.59 15.10 31.15
C GLY A 390 38.28 15.08 31.95
N ARG A 391 37.25 15.83 31.52
CA ARG A 391 35.94 15.82 32.18
C ARG A 391 35.21 14.50 31.93
N LEU A 392 34.30 14.15 32.84
CA LEU A 392 33.32 13.10 32.60
C LEU A 392 32.09 13.69 31.94
N PHE A 393 31.55 13.04 30.90
CA PHE A 393 30.27 13.46 30.34
C PHE A 393 29.11 12.69 30.98
N VAL A 394 28.12 13.43 31.48
CA VAL A 394 27.01 12.86 32.26
C VAL A 394 25.71 13.07 31.51
N VAL A 395 25.12 11.97 31.05
CA VAL A 395 23.80 11.96 30.40
C VAL A 395 22.73 11.91 31.48
N VAL A 396 22.05 13.03 31.73
CA VAL A 396 21.13 13.17 32.87
C VAL A 396 19.79 13.78 32.46
N GLY A 397 18.70 13.18 32.93
CA GLY A 397 17.35 13.70 32.69
C GLY A 397 16.27 12.63 32.80
N PRO A 398 15.03 12.96 32.40
CA PRO A 398 13.88 12.07 32.54
C PRO A 398 14.08 10.71 31.88
N CYS A 399 13.52 9.63 32.47
CA CYS A 399 13.51 8.32 31.82
C CYS A 399 12.92 8.40 30.40
N SER A 400 11.77 9.07 30.28
CA SER A 400 11.15 9.47 29.01
C SER A 400 10.34 10.76 29.19
N ILE A 401 10.36 11.64 28.19
CA ILE A 401 9.62 12.90 28.18
C ILE A 401 8.19 12.66 27.70
N HIS A 402 7.21 12.99 28.54
CA HIS A 402 5.78 12.94 28.21
C HIS A 402 5.11 14.32 28.26
N ASP A 403 5.71 15.27 28.98
CA ASP A 403 5.24 16.66 29.09
C ASP A 403 6.36 17.62 28.64
N PRO A 404 6.24 18.24 27.45
CA PRO A 404 7.18 19.24 26.96
C PRO A 404 7.39 20.43 27.92
N LYS A 405 6.40 20.81 28.72
CA LYS A 405 6.54 21.93 29.68
C LYS A 405 7.46 21.54 30.82
N ALA A 406 7.23 20.38 31.44
CA ALA A 406 8.10 19.84 32.49
C ALA A 406 9.52 19.59 31.98
N ALA A 407 9.68 19.13 30.73
CA ALA A 407 10.99 18.95 30.11
C ALA A 407 11.75 20.28 29.96
N ARG A 408 11.07 21.34 29.54
CA ARG A 408 11.67 22.67 29.43
C ARG A 408 12.10 23.21 30.80
N GLU A 409 11.24 23.13 31.82
CA GLU A 409 11.61 23.58 33.17
C GLU A 409 12.82 22.79 33.71
N TYR A 410 12.85 21.47 33.51
CA TYR A 410 14.00 20.66 33.87
C TYR A 410 15.27 21.10 33.13
N ALA A 411 15.17 21.41 31.84
CA ALA A 411 16.29 21.91 31.04
C ALA A 411 16.83 23.25 31.54
N GLU A 412 15.94 24.18 31.90
CA GLU A 412 16.33 25.49 32.46
C GLU A 412 17.12 25.32 33.77
N ARG A 413 16.68 24.43 34.66
CA ARG A 413 17.42 24.11 35.89
C ARG A 413 18.74 23.41 35.60
N LEU A 414 18.76 22.46 34.66
CA LEU A 414 19.98 21.74 34.27
C LEU A 414 21.00 22.66 33.61
N ALA A 415 20.58 23.69 32.87
CA ALA A 415 21.48 24.67 32.25
C ALA A 415 22.21 25.48 33.32
N GLY A 416 21.49 25.95 34.34
CA GLY A 416 22.10 26.61 35.49
C GLY A 416 23.06 25.72 36.27
N LEU A 417 22.75 24.42 36.40
CA LEU A 417 23.66 23.46 37.04
C LEU A 417 24.89 23.15 36.19
N ALA A 418 24.72 23.01 34.87
CA ALA A 418 25.82 22.73 33.94
C ALA A 418 26.89 23.82 34.00
N GLU A 419 26.49 25.09 34.11
CA GLU A 419 27.42 26.22 34.25
C GLU A 419 28.26 26.12 35.53
N LYS A 420 27.66 25.67 36.64
CA LYS A 420 28.35 25.52 37.94
C LYS A 420 29.40 24.40 37.94
N VAL A 421 29.24 23.37 37.10
CA VAL A 421 30.10 22.17 37.10
C VAL A 421 30.93 22.00 35.82
N LYS A 422 30.88 22.98 34.91
CA LYS A 422 31.45 22.88 33.55
C LYS A 422 32.94 22.57 33.50
N ASP A 423 33.69 22.89 34.54
CA ASP A 423 35.15 22.66 34.61
C ASP A 423 35.49 21.19 34.90
N ARG A 424 34.53 20.41 35.41
CA ARG A 424 34.73 19.02 35.86
C ARG A 424 33.82 18.03 35.13
N LEU A 425 32.61 18.45 34.79
CA LEU A 425 31.58 17.62 34.18
C LEU A 425 31.02 18.27 32.92
N LEU A 426 30.82 17.47 31.88
CA LEU A 426 30.05 17.83 30.70
C LEU A 426 28.63 17.29 30.85
N LEU A 427 27.68 18.12 31.27
CA LEU A 427 26.29 17.70 31.37
C LEU A 427 25.62 17.67 30.00
N VAL A 428 24.96 16.54 29.70
CA VAL A 428 24.19 16.32 28.48
C VAL A 428 22.77 15.95 28.88
N MET A 429 21.78 16.72 28.45
CA MET A 429 20.39 16.44 28.83
C MET A 429 19.90 15.16 28.13
N ARG A 430 19.35 14.24 28.91
CA ARG A 430 18.62 13.07 28.41
C ARG A 430 17.25 13.49 27.89
N VAL A 431 17.05 13.41 26.57
CA VAL A 431 15.82 13.78 25.85
C VAL A 431 15.28 12.56 25.10
N TYR A 432 14.74 11.61 25.87
CA TYR A 432 14.23 10.33 25.34
C TYR A 432 12.72 10.42 25.18
N PHE A 433 12.18 10.06 24.01
CA PHE A 433 10.75 10.21 23.72
C PHE A 433 9.95 8.94 23.97
N GLU A 434 10.60 7.79 23.94
CA GLU A 434 9.96 6.50 24.11
C GLU A 434 10.81 5.62 25.01
N LYS A 435 10.13 4.71 25.72
CA LYS A 435 10.77 3.60 26.42
C LYS A 435 10.38 2.30 25.71
N PRO A 436 11.33 1.58 25.08
CA PRO A 436 11.03 0.28 24.50
C PRO A 436 10.47 -0.67 25.55
N ARG A 437 9.35 -1.36 25.27
CA ARG A 437 8.70 -2.30 26.19
C ARG A 437 8.22 -3.56 25.46
N THR A 438 8.28 -4.69 26.14
CA THR A 438 7.79 -6.01 25.66
C THR A 438 6.33 -6.27 26.03
N THR A 439 5.72 -5.39 26.84
CA THR A 439 4.32 -5.45 27.28
C THR A 439 3.55 -4.21 26.79
N VAL A 440 2.21 -4.27 26.83
CA VAL A 440 1.33 -3.14 26.51
C VAL A 440 1.58 -1.98 27.48
N GLY A 441 1.67 -0.76 26.95
CA GLY A 441 1.90 0.48 27.69
C GLY A 441 2.16 1.65 26.74
N TRP A 442 2.13 2.87 27.27
CA TRP A 442 2.32 4.11 26.50
C TRP A 442 3.55 4.05 25.57
N LYS A 443 3.37 4.47 24.32
CA LYS A 443 4.34 4.31 23.23
C LYS A 443 5.29 5.48 23.04
N GLY A 444 5.28 6.44 23.96
CA GLY A 444 6.16 7.60 23.93
C GLY A 444 5.54 8.82 23.26
N LEU A 445 6.20 9.98 23.41
CA LEU A 445 5.71 11.28 22.96
C LEU A 445 5.57 11.37 21.45
N ILE A 446 6.48 10.73 20.69
CA ILE A 446 6.39 10.71 19.23
C ILE A 446 5.17 9.91 18.79
N ASN A 447 4.98 8.71 19.32
CA ASN A 447 3.91 7.83 18.87
C ASN A 447 2.54 8.25 19.40
N ASP A 448 2.42 8.58 20.69
CA ASP A 448 1.16 8.92 21.34
C ASP A 448 1.33 10.18 22.24
N PRO A 449 1.34 11.39 21.64
CA PRO A 449 1.57 12.64 22.38
C PRO A 449 0.41 13.04 23.30
N ARG A 450 -0.77 12.44 23.13
CA ARG A 450 -1.96 12.75 23.93
C ARG A 450 -2.13 11.79 25.11
N MET A 451 -1.41 10.66 25.10
CA MET A 451 -1.43 9.63 26.14
C MET A 451 -2.81 9.00 26.28
N ASP A 452 -3.48 8.78 25.15
CA ASP A 452 -4.86 8.29 25.02
C ASP A 452 -5.01 7.24 23.90
N ASP A 453 -3.89 6.66 23.43
CA ASP A 453 -3.83 5.67 22.34
C ASP A 453 -4.39 6.18 20.98
N SER A 454 -4.42 7.50 20.76
CA SER A 454 -4.87 8.10 19.49
C SER A 454 -3.82 8.13 18.37
N PHE A 455 -2.54 7.91 18.70
CA PHE A 455 -1.42 7.82 17.76
C PHE A 455 -1.23 9.00 16.77
N HIS A 456 -1.39 10.24 17.25
CA HIS A 456 -1.10 11.44 16.44
C HIS A 456 0.40 11.68 16.24
N ILE A 457 1.04 10.85 15.40
CA ILE A 457 2.50 10.82 15.22
C ILE A 457 3.06 12.15 14.69
N GLU A 458 2.35 12.85 13.79
CA GLU A 458 2.80 14.17 13.31
C GLU A 458 2.89 15.20 14.46
N ASP A 459 1.86 15.28 15.31
CA ASP A 459 1.87 16.14 16.51
C ASP A 459 3.04 15.77 17.43
N GLY A 460 3.29 14.47 17.59
CA GLY A 460 4.36 13.93 18.42
C GLY A 460 5.76 14.25 17.89
N LEU A 461 5.98 14.13 16.58
CA LEU A 461 7.23 14.53 15.91
C LEU A 461 7.51 16.02 16.09
N MET A 462 6.49 16.87 15.90
CA MET A 462 6.61 18.31 16.09
C MET A 462 6.91 18.66 17.56
N ALA A 463 6.25 18.01 18.52
CA ALA A 463 6.52 18.18 19.94
C ALA A 463 7.94 17.75 20.33
N ALA A 464 8.38 16.58 19.85
CA ALA A 464 9.73 16.06 20.10
C ALA A 464 10.82 16.99 19.56
N ARG A 465 10.66 17.45 18.32
CA ARG A 465 11.58 18.44 17.70
C ARG A 465 11.61 19.74 18.49
N LYS A 466 10.45 20.24 18.93
CA LYS A 466 10.35 21.46 19.74
C LYS A 466 11.11 21.32 21.06
N VAL A 467 10.98 20.19 21.77
CA VAL A 467 11.71 19.96 23.02
C VAL A 467 13.22 19.99 22.79
N LEU A 468 13.73 19.30 21.77
CA LEU A 468 15.16 19.35 21.43
C LEU A 468 15.63 20.77 21.12
N LEU A 469 14.84 21.55 20.37
CA LEU A 469 15.12 22.96 20.10
C LEU A 469 15.13 23.82 21.35
N ASP A 470 14.16 23.65 22.23
CA ASP A 470 14.09 24.41 23.48
C ASP A 470 15.32 24.13 24.37
N VAL A 471 15.77 22.87 24.46
CA VAL A 471 16.95 22.49 25.24
C VAL A 471 18.24 23.07 24.61
N THR A 472 18.41 22.89 23.31
CA THR A 472 19.62 23.37 22.60
C THR A 472 19.74 24.89 22.61
N LYS A 473 18.61 25.62 22.57
CA LYS A 473 18.60 27.09 22.74
C LYS A 473 19.11 27.56 24.11
N LEU A 474 19.02 26.72 25.14
CA LEU A 474 19.56 27.01 26.47
C LEU A 474 21.07 26.75 26.56
N GLY A 475 21.73 26.36 25.47
CA GLY A 475 23.16 26.03 25.48
C GLY A 475 23.46 24.60 25.91
N LEU A 476 22.45 23.78 26.19
CA LEU A 476 22.62 22.40 26.66
C LEU A 476 22.74 21.40 25.50
N PRO A 477 23.77 20.53 25.51
CA PRO A 477 23.81 19.35 24.65
C PRO A 477 22.69 18.37 24.98
N THR A 478 22.22 17.64 23.96
CA THR A 478 21.10 16.69 24.05
C THR A 478 21.55 15.26 23.72
N ALA A 479 20.97 14.30 24.43
CA ALA A 479 21.15 12.86 24.22
C ALA A 479 19.80 12.19 23.99
N THR A 480 19.68 11.37 22.95
CA THR A 480 18.46 10.58 22.69
C THR A 480 18.79 9.11 22.38
N GLU A 481 17.78 8.28 22.19
CA GLU A 481 17.93 6.89 21.77
C GLU A 481 17.50 6.75 20.31
N ALA A 482 18.32 6.09 19.48
CA ALA A 482 17.95 5.80 18.10
C ALA A 482 17.17 4.47 18.05
N LEU A 483 15.85 4.58 17.96
CA LEU A 483 14.91 3.43 18.05
C LEU A 483 14.52 2.85 16.69
N ASP A 484 14.66 3.64 15.61
CA ASP A 484 14.28 3.27 14.26
C ASP A 484 15.12 4.10 13.23
N PRO A 485 15.20 3.67 11.95
CA PRO A 485 16.00 4.34 10.93
C PRO A 485 15.35 5.61 10.33
N ILE A 486 14.13 5.97 10.74
CA ILE A 486 13.34 7.08 10.19
C ILE A 486 13.47 8.32 11.08
N ALA A 487 13.23 8.20 12.39
CA ALA A 487 13.24 9.32 13.33
C ALA A 487 14.52 10.18 13.30
N PRO A 488 15.74 9.63 13.12
CA PRO A 488 16.96 10.43 12.99
C PRO A 488 16.92 11.46 11.85
N GLN A 489 16.18 11.20 10.75
CA GLN A 489 16.06 12.17 9.65
C GLN A 489 15.28 13.43 10.08
N TYR A 490 14.40 13.32 11.07
CA TYR A 490 13.60 14.42 11.60
C TYR A 490 14.32 15.19 12.71
N LEU A 491 15.17 14.51 13.49
CA LEU A 491 15.63 15.02 14.78
C LEU A 491 17.15 15.15 14.90
N SER A 492 17.94 14.40 14.13
CA SER A 492 19.36 14.21 14.42
C SER A 492 20.19 15.49 14.34
N GLU A 493 19.77 16.54 13.63
CA GLU A 493 20.48 17.84 13.61
C GLU A 493 20.44 18.57 14.96
N LEU A 494 19.57 18.14 15.87
CA LEU A 494 19.42 18.70 17.22
C LEU A 494 19.97 17.79 18.32
N VAL A 495 20.67 16.71 17.97
CA VAL A 495 21.17 15.68 18.89
C VAL A 495 22.69 15.70 18.96
N CYS A 496 23.25 15.65 20.18
CA CYS A 496 24.71 15.59 20.41
C CYS A 496 25.23 14.17 20.60
N TRP A 497 24.41 13.27 21.13
CA TRP A 497 24.78 11.89 21.45
C TRP A 497 23.60 10.94 21.29
N HIS A 498 23.83 9.75 20.75
CA HIS A 498 22.82 8.71 20.65
C HIS A 498 23.16 7.49 21.49
N ALA A 499 22.15 6.87 22.12
CA ALA A 499 22.23 5.50 22.59
C ALA A 499 21.64 4.53 21.57
N ILE A 500 22.20 3.32 21.52
CA ILE A 500 21.53 2.13 21.01
C ILE A 500 21.20 1.24 22.22
N GLY A 501 19.92 0.93 22.37
CA GLY A 501 19.38 0.22 23.51
C GLY A 501 19.79 -1.24 23.60
N ALA A 502 19.71 -1.80 24.80
CA ALA A 502 20.08 -3.19 25.10
C ALA A 502 19.22 -4.23 24.34
N ARG A 503 18.07 -3.83 23.77
CA ARG A 503 17.18 -4.70 22.98
C ARG A 503 17.38 -4.60 21.48
N THR A 504 18.02 -3.52 21.02
CA THR A 504 18.29 -3.28 19.59
C THR A 504 19.76 -3.43 19.24
N ILE A 505 20.62 -3.66 20.24
CA ILE A 505 22.07 -3.80 20.07
C ILE A 505 22.50 -4.92 19.11
N GLU A 506 21.74 -6.02 19.06
CA GLU A 506 21.97 -7.14 18.15
C GLU A 506 21.31 -6.96 16.78
N SER A 507 20.50 -5.90 16.59
CA SER A 507 19.85 -5.60 15.32
C SER A 507 20.86 -5.05 14.32
N GLN A 508 20.99 -5.73 13.18
CA GLN A 508 21.85 -5.29 12.08
C GLN A 508 21.48 -3.89 11.59
N THR A 509 20.19 -3.59 11.42
CA THR A 509 19.71 -2.26 11.01
C THR A 509 20.17 -1.14 11.95
N HIS A 510 20.24 -1.40 13.25
CA HIS A 510 20.70 -0.41 14.22
C HIS A 510 22.22 -0.22 14.20
N ARG A 511 22.99 -1.29 13.91
CA ARG A 511 24.45 -1.22 13.74
C ARG A 511 24.81 -0.43 12.48
N GLU A 512 24.09 -0.66 11.39
CA GLU A 512 24.23 0.07 10.13
C GLU A 512 23.80 1.54 10.27
N LEU A 513 22.71 1.80 10.99
CA LEU A 513 22.29 3.15 11.34
C LEU A 513 23.37 3.88 12.13
N ALA A 514 23.90 3.24 13.19
CA ALA A 514 24.92 3.83 14.05
C ALA A 514 26.21 4.20 13.30
N SER A 515 26.56 3.46 12.25
CA SER A 515 27.70 3.76 11.39
C SER A 515 27.52 5.01 10.52
N GLY A 516 26.27 5.48 10.36
CA GLY A 516 25.90 6.68 9.62
C GLY A 516 25.50 7.89 10.47
N LEU A 517 25.34 7.73 11.79
CA LEU A 517 24.96 8.83 12.67
C LEU A 517 26.09 9.86 12.80
N SER A 518 25.74 11.15 12.74
CA SER A 518 26.69 12.26 12.88
C SER A 518 27.15 12.52 14.32
N THR A 519 26.67 11.73 15.28
CA THR A 519 26.97 11.86 16.72
C THR A 519 27.88 10.73 17.19
N PRO A 520 28.58 10.90 18.33
CA PRO A 520 29.01 9.76 19.12
C PRO A 520 27.84 8.85 19.50
N VAL A 521 28.12 7.55 19.61
CA VAL A 521 27.10 6.51 19.89
C VAL A 521 27.52 5.64 21.07
N GLY A 522 26.63 5.50 22.05
CA GLY A 522 26.78 4.58 23.18
C GLY A 522 25.98 3.29 22.95
N PHE A 523 26.66 2.16 23.00
CA PHE A 523 26.05 0.84 22.83
C PHE A 523 25.85 0.18 24.19
N LYS A 524 24.58 -0.03 24.58
CA LYS A 524 24.27 -0.72 25.84
C LYS A 524 24.61 -2.21 25.76
N ASN A 525 25.16 -2.78 26.85
CA ASN A 525 25.28 -4.23 26.96
C ASN A 525 23.91 -4.93 26.93
N GLY A 526 23.89 -6.21 26.57
CA GLY A 526 22.68 -7.03 26.47
C GLY A 526 21.87 -7.08 27.76
N THR A 527 20.56 -7.35 27.67
CA THR A 527 19.68 -7.29 28.86
C THR A 527 20.04 -8.26 29.98
N ASP A 528 20.74 -9.34 29.63
CA ASP A 528 21.29 -10.38 30.51
C ASP A 528 22.64 -10.01 31.14
N GLY A 529 23.31 -8.97 30.66
CA GLY A 529 24.64 -8.55 31.09
C GLY A 529 25.74 -8.77 30.04
N ASN A 530 25.42 -9.36 28.89
CA ASN A 530 26.42 -9.70 27.87
C ASN A 530 27.04 -8.43 27.25
N VAL A 531 28.35 -8.23 27.45
CA VAL A 531 29.10 -7.09 26.90
C VAL A 531 29.55 -7.34 25.46
N GLN A 532 29.75 -8.60 25.05
CA GLN A 532 30.24 -8.95 23.72
C GLN A 532 29.35 -8.39 22.61
N VAL A 533 28.03 -8.40 22.80
CA VAL A 533 27.09 -7.87 21.79
C VAL A 533 27.28 -6.37 21.53
N ALA A 534 27.70 -5.61 22.54
CA ALA A 534 28.02 -4.20 22.40
C ALA A 534 29.35 -3.99 21.67
N VAL A 535 30.35 -4.83 21.96
CA VAL A 535 31.64 -4.83 21.27
C VAL A 535 31.48 -5.17 19.78
N ASP A 536 30.68 -6.18 19.46
CA ASP A 536 30.40 -6.57 18.07
C ASP A 536 29.65 -5.46 17.32
N ALA A 537 28.71 -4.79 17.99
CA ALA A 537 28.00 -3.64 17.43
C ALA A 537 28.95 -2.46 17.15
N MET A 538 29.88 -2.17 18.05
CA MET A 538 30.92 -1.15 17.83
C MET A 538 31.79 -1.48 16.62
N ARG A 539 32.29 -2.73 16.52
CA ARG A 539 33.10 -3.17 15.38
C ARG A 539 32.34 -3.06 14.06
N SER A 540 31.05 -3.42 14.07
CA SER A 540 30.18 -3.25 12.92
C SER A 540 30.04 -1.77 12.56
N ALA A 541 29.74 -0.91 13.54
CA ALA A 541 29.53 0.51 13.31
C ALA A 541 30.79 1.25 12.81
N LEU A 542 31.99 0.73 13.06
CA LEU A 542 33.25 1.27 12.50
C LEU A 542 33.35 1.12 10.98
N SER A 543 32.61 0.20 10.38
CA SER A 543 32.70 -0.11 8.95
C SER A 543 31.65 0.65 8.12
N PRO A 544 31.93 0.93 6.84
CA PRO A 544 30.91 1.38 5.87
C PRO A 544 29.80 0.34 5.69
N HIS A 545 28.55 0.81 5.62
CA HIS A 545 27.35 -0.01 5.41
C HIS A 545 26.42 0.57 4.35
N HIS A 546 25.45 -0.24 3.92
CA HIS A 546 24.31 0.21 3.12
C HIS A 546 23.01 -0.22 3.79
N PHE A 547 22.08 0.70 4.04
CA PHE A 547 20.78 0.37 4.65
C PHE A 547 19.64 1.18 4.04
N LEU A 548 18.40 0.71 4.24
CA LEU A 548 17.20 1.38 3.77
C LEU A 548 16.73 2.43 4.79
N GLY A 549 16.49 3.66 4.33
CA GLY A 549 15.93 4.75 5.12
C GLY A 549 15.00 5.62 4.29
N VAL A 550 14.70 6.83 4.77
CA VAL A 550 13.92 7.85 4.03
C VAL A 550 14.77 9.08 3.78
N ASP A 551 14.77 9.59 2.55
CA ASP A 551 15.47 10.83 2.21
C ASP A 551 14.75 12.08 2.79
N PRO A 552 15.36 13.27 2.73
CA PRO A 552 14.70 14.49 3.20
C PRO A 552 13.35 14.78 2.52
N ALA A 553 13.11 14.28 1.31
CA ALA A 553 11.85 14.40 0.59
C ALA A 553 10.85 13.26 0.91
N GLY A 554 11.14 12.41 1.90
CA GLY A 554 10.28 11.32 2.36
C GLY A 554 10.28 10.09 1.47
N ARG A 555 11.19 9.97 0.49
CA ARG A 555 11.28 8.81 -0.40
C ARG A 555 12.17 7.74 0.20
N THR A 556 11.74 6.48 0.16
CA THR A 556 12.59 5.35 0.54
C THR A 556 13.86 5.34 -0.29
N SER A 557 15.01 5.32 0.38
CA SER A 557 16.33 5.50 -0.22
C SER A 557 17.36 4.58 0.41
N VAL A 558 18.39 4.23 -0.37
CA VAL A 558 19.56 3.50 0.13
C VAL A 558 20.57 4.50 0.67
N TYR A 559 20.93 4.37 1.95
CA TYR A 559 21.97 5.16 2.59
C TYR A 559 23.29 4.41 2.57
N LYS A 560 24.36 5.07 2.11
CA LYS A 560 25.73 4.59 2.20
C LYS A 560 26.47 5.33 3.30
N THR A 561 26.94 4.60 4.30
CA THR A 561 27.64 5.19 5.45
C THR A 561 29.15 5.05 5.31
N LYS A 562 29.91 5.85 6.09
CA LYS A 562 31.37 5.84 6.07
C LYS A 562 31.98 5.04 7.23
N GLY A 563 31.15 4.57 8.16
CA GLY A 563 31.61 4.10 9.47
C GLY A 563 31.64 5.25 10.49
N ASN A 564 31.43 4.90 11.76
CA ASN A 564 31.45 5.83 12.88
C ASN A 564 32.52 5.42 13.89
N GLY A 565 33.60 6.22 13.94
CA GLY A 565 34.74 6.03 14.85
C GLY A 565 34.45 6.36 16.32
N TYR A 566 33.39 7.11 16.61
CA TYR A 566 33.10 7.62 17.95
C TYR A 566 32.04 6.78 18.66
N THR A 567 32.39 5.53 18.93
CA THR A 567 31.52 4.58 19.62
C THR A 567 32.14 4.16 20.96
N HIS A 568 31.31 3.80 21.94
CA HIS A 568 31.73 3.31 23.26
C HIS A 568 30.66 2.42 23.89
N VAL A 569 31.03 1.66 24.91
CA VAL A 569 30.10 0.77 25.65
C VAL A 569 29.40 1.54 26.76
N VAL A 570 28.13 1.22 26.97
CA VAL A 570 27.33 1.65 28.13
C VAL A 570 26.97 0.43 28.98
N LEU A 571 27.60 0.30 30.16
CA LEU A 571 27.31 -0.75 31.13
C LEU A 571 26.05 -0.40 31.94
N ARG A 572 25.01 -1.23 31.84
CA ARG A 572 23.67 -0.98 32.44
C ARG A 572 23.23 -2.05 33.45
N GLY A 573 24.10 -3.00 33.76
CA GLY A 573 23.81 -4.23 34.48
C GLY A 573 23.25 -5.31 33.58
N GLY A 574 22.78 -6.39 34.21
CA GLY A 574 22.15 -7.54 33.57
C GLY A 574 21.28 -8.28 34.57
N LYS A 575 21.56 -9.58 34.74
CA LYS A 575 21.09 -10.36 35.89
C LYS A 575 21.68 -9.86 37.22
N ALA A 576 22.90 -9.32 37.16
CA ALA A 576 23.57 -8.63 38.26
C ALA A 576 23.99 -7.21 37.81
N PRO A 577 24.20 -6.27 38.74
CA PRO A 577 24.91 -5.03 38.46
C PRO A 577 26.29 -5.29 37.86
N ASN A 578 26.77 -4.41 36.99
CA ASN A 578 28.10 -4.48 36.35
C ASN A 578 28.81 -3.12 36.34
N TYR A 579 28.58 -2.30 37.37
CA TYR A 579 29.22 -1.00 37.54
C TYR A 579 30.50 -1.06 38.38
N ASP A 580 30.76 -2.18 39.05
CA ASP A 580 31.91 -2.33 39.95
C ASP A 580 33.25 -2.30 39.18
N PRO A 581 34.37 -2.03 39.87
CA PRO A 581 35.68 -1.92 39.22
C PRO A 581 36.10 -3.14 38.39
N ALA A 582 35.74 -4.36 38.82
CA ALA A 582 36.13 -5.56 38.11
C ALA A 582 35.34 -5.71 36.80
N SER A 583 34.03 -5.40 36.83
CA SER A 583 33.19 -5.39 35.64
C SER A 583 33.62 -4.33 34.62
N VAL A 584 33.95 -3.11 35.08
CA VAL A 584 34.41 -2.00 34.23
C VAL A 584 35.74 -2.35 33.56
N GLU A 585 36.70 -2.88 34.30
CA GLU A 585 38.00 -3.29 33.76
C GLU A 585 37.87 -4.49 32.81
N ALA A 586 37.03 -5.48 33.13
CA ALA A 586 36.76 -6.60 32.24
C ALA A 586 36.17 -6.14 30.89
N CYS A 587 35.28 -5.15 30.91
CA CYS A 587 34.77 -4.50 29.70
C CYS A 587 35.89 -3.80 28.92
N ALA A 588 36.74 -3.02 29.60
CA ALA A 588 37.85 -2.31 28.98
C ALA A 588 38.87 -3.27 28.33
N ALA A 589 39.24 -4.33 29.03
CA ALA A 589 40.12 -5.38 28.50
C ALA A 589 39.49 -6.10 27.30
N LEU A 590 38.17 -6.34 27.31
CA LEU A 590 37.48 -6.90 26.16
C LEU A 590 37.52 -5.96 24.94
N LEU A 591 37.31 -4.65 25.14
CA LEU A 591 37.42 -3.65 24.07
C LEU A 591 38.83 -3.66 23.46
N GLU A 592 39.86 -3.67 24.29
CA GLU A 592 41.26 -3.68 23.87
C GLU A 592 41.62 -4.94 23.06
N ARG A 593 41.16 -6.12 23.48
CA ARG A 593 41.35 -7.38 22.73
C ARG A 593 40.77 -7.31 21.30
N HIS A 594 39.80 -6.44 21.07
CA HIS A 594 39.19 -6.22 19.77
C HIS A 594 39.70 -4.97 19.04
N GLY A 595 40.78 -4.34 19.53
CA GLY A 595 41.37 -3.14 18.94
C GLY A 595 40.52 -1.88 19.09
N LEU A 596 39.59 -1.87 20.06
CA LEU A 596 38.73 -0.73 20.36
C LEU A 596 39.30 0.08 21.52
N ARG A 597 38.92 1.36 21.58
CA ARG A 597 39.33 2.26 22.68
C ARG A 597 38.71 1.81 23.99
N ARG A 598 39.50 1.84 25.07
CA ARG A 598 39.11 1.50 26.45
C ARG A 598 38.21 2.59 27.07
N LYS A 599 37.04 2.82 26.48
CA LYS A 599 36.12 3.92 26.84
C LYS A 599 34.77 3.33 27.24
N VAL A 600 34.42 3.49 28.51
CA VAL A 600 33.24 2.87 29.14
C VAL A 600 32.40 3.94 29.84
N MET A 601 31.11 3.94 29.56
CA MET A 601 30.11 4.68 30.33
C MET A 601 29.34 3.71 31.23
N VAL A 602 28.95 4.16 32.42
CA VAL A 602 28.05 3.40 33.31
C VAL A 602 26.68 4.07 33.40
N ASP A 603 25.63 3.31 33.13
CA ASP A 603 24.24 3.68 33.43
C ASP A 603 23.93 3.33 34.89
N CYS A 604 23.74 4.35 35.71
CA CYS A 604 23.55 4.20 37.15
C CYS A 604 22.15 3.69 37.52
N SER A 605 21.21 3.67 36.56
CA SER A 605 19.83 3.20 36.73
C SER A 605 19.70 1.70 36.37
N HIS A 606 18.51 1.28 35.92
CA HIS A 606 18.23 -0.03 35.33
C HIS A 606 18.74 -1.20 36.18
N GLY A 607 19.56 -2.10 35.62
CA GLY A 607 20.03 -3.26 36.39
C GLY A 607 21.09 -2.90 37.41
N ASN A 608 21.84 -1.82 37.19
CA ASN A 608 22.84 -1.37 38.15
C ASN A 608 22.21 -0.85 39.44
N SER A 609 21.04 -0.20 39.33
CA SER A 609 20.25 0.19 40.49
C SER A 609 19.33 -0.92 41.03
N GLY A 610 19.27 -2.08 40.38
CA GLY A 610 18.24 -3.09 40.68
C GLY A 610 16.82 -2.58 40.44
N LYS A 611 16.64 -1.62 39.52
CA LYS A 611 15.40 -0.89 39.24
C LYS A 611 14.86 -0.05 40.41
N ASP A 612 15.73 0.29 41.36
CA ASP A 612 15.43 1.19 42.46
C ASP A 612 16.15 2.52 42.27
N HIS A 613 15.40 3.55 41.90
CA HIS A 613 15.95 4.89 41.66
C HIS A 613 16.75 5.47 42.83
N THR A 614 16.47 5.06 44.08
CA THR A 614 17.18 5.55 45.28
C THR A 614 18.61 5.01 45.38
N ARG A 615 18.95 3.97 44.61
CA ARG A 615 20.29 3.37 44.55
C ARG A 615 21.22 4.02 43.52
N GLN A 616 20.68 4.82 42.59
CA GLN A 616 21.48 5.54 41.59
C GLN A 616 22.63 6.38 42.19
N PRO A 617 22.45 7.11 43.31
CA PRO A 617 23.53 7.89 43.92
C PRO A 617 24.73 7.06 44.39
N ALA A 618 24.48 5.85 44.92
CA ALA A 618 25.55 4.95 45.36
C ALA A 618 26.36 4.46 44.16
N VAL A 619 25.69 4.05 43.08
CA VAL A 619 26.34 3.64 41.82
C VAL A 619 27.15 4.78 41.25
N PHE A 620 26.59 5.99 41.25
CA PHE A 620 27.25 7.19 40.71
C PHE A 620 28.53 7.54 41.48
N ARG A 621 28.52 7.49 42.82
CA ARG A 621 29.71 7.76 43.65
C ARG A 621 30.81 6.72 43.42
N ASP A 622 30.46 5.44 43.35
CA ASP A 622 31.41 4.37 43.03
C ASP A 622 32.08 4.61 41.67
N CYS A 623 31.29 5.00 40.66
CA CYS A 623 31.79 5.38 39.35
C CYS A 623 32.73 6.60 39.37
N LEU A 624 32.47 7.61 40.21
CA LEU A 624 33.37 8.75 40.38
C LEU A 624 34.70 8.34 41.00
N ASP A 625 34.66 7.51 42.04
CA ASP A 625 35.87 6.99 42.70
C ASP A 625 36.72 6.16 41.73
N GLN A 626 36.07 5.40 40.83
CA GLN A 626 36.73 4.68 39.75
C GLN A 626 37.31 5.61 38.68
N ALA A 627 36.59 6.65 38.29
CA ALA A 627 37.04 7.63 37.29
C ALA A 627 38.25 8.45 37.76
N ALA A 628 38.37 8.69 39.06
CA ALA A 628 39.52 9.39 39.66
C ALA A 628 40.83 8.56 39.61
N ARG A 629 40.76 7.26 39.31
CA ARG A 629 41.95 6.39 39.23
C ARG A 629 42.75 6.65 37.96
N LYS A 630 44.08 6.52 38.06
CA LYS A 630 44.97 6.59 36.90
C LYS A 630 44.59 5.53 35.87
N ASN A 631 44.57 5.91 34.58
CA ASN A 631 44.22 5.04 33.45
C ASN A 631 42.80 4.43 33.53
N SER A 632 41.88 5.07 34.24
CA SER A 632 40.49 4.63 34.29
C SER A 632 39.88 4.59 32.87
N PRO A 633 39.18 3.52 32.48
CA PRO A 633 38.46 3.47 31.22
C PRO A 633 37.16 4.29 31.24
N MET A 634 36.78 4.84 32.40
CA MET A 634 35.53 5.58 32.56
C MET A 634 35.55 6.92 31.83
N VAL A 635 34.52 7.16 31.02
CA VAL A 635 34.33 8.44 30.32
C VAL A 635 33.07 9.18 30.70
N GLY A 636 32.13 8.51 31.37
CA GLY A 636 30.86 9.13 31.69
C GLY A 636 29.91 8.24 32.46
N MET A 637 28.80 8.85 32.88
CA MET A 637 27.69 8.18 33.55
C MET A 637 26.35 8.55 32.92
N MET A 638 25.32 7.74 33.17
CA MET A 638 23.94 8.04 32.84
C MET A 638 23.06 7.99 34.09
N LEU A 639 22.23 9.02 34.28
CA LEU A 639 21.32 9.17 35.41
C LEU A 639 19.89 9.43 34.93
N GLU A 640 18.92 8.75 35.54
CA GLU A 640 17.50 9.02 35.34
C GLU A 640 16.98 9.89 36.48
N SER A 641 16.67 11.15 36.15
CA SER A 641 16.21 12.18 37.09
C SER A 641 15.10 13.04 36.50
N HIS A 642 14.26 13.62 37.34
CA HIS A 642 13.14 14.46 36.95
C HIS A 642 12.95 15.59 37.97
N LEU A 643 12.04 16.52 37.70
CA LEU A 643 11.66 17.57 38.65
C LEU A 643 11.25 17.00 40.02
N LYS A 644 10.49 15.89 40.03
CA LYS A 644 10.05 15.16 41.22
C LYS A 644 10.44 13.69 41.12
N GLU A 645 10.70 13.07 42.27
CA GLU A 645 11.17 11.69 42.35
C GLU A 645 10.08 10.65 42.04
N GLY A 646 10.53 9.40 41.88
CA GLY A 646 9.67 8.23 41.71
C GLY A 646 9.07 8.11 40.31
N ARG A 647 7.96 7.37 40.23
CA ARG A 647 7.13 7.23 39.02
C ARG A 647 5.65 7.33 39.37
N GLN A 648 4.81 7.40 38.34
CA GLN A 648 3.36 7.28 38.43
C GLN A 648 2.84 6.51 37.22
N ASP A 649 1.69 5.85 37.40
CA ASP A 649 1.00 5.19 36.29
C ASP A 649 0.06 6.18 35.59
N ILE A 650 -0.22 5.93 34.31
CA ILE A 650 -1.13 6.77 33.53
C ILE A 650 -2.57 6.40 33.90
N PRO A 651 -3.40 7.33 34.41
CA PRO A 651 -4.74 7.01 34.87
C PRO A 651 -5.70 6.72 33.71
N LYS A 652 -6.74 5.92 33.97
CA LYS A 652 -7.84 5.71 33.02
C LYS A 652 -8.50 7.06 32.72
N GLY A 653 -8.46 7.51 31.46
CA GLY A 653 -8.95 8.82 31.03
C GLY A 653 -7.86 9.84 30.63
N GLY A 654 -6.58 9.45 30.59
CA GLY A 654 -5.50 10.24 29.99
C GLY A 654 -4.75 11.17 30.94
N LYS A 655 -3.98 12.11 30.39
CA LYS A 655 -2.97 12.91 31.13
C LYS A 655 -3.51 13.91 32.16
N GLY A 656 -4.81 14.21 32.21
CA GLY A 656 -5.39 15.31 33.00
C GLY A 656 -5.22 15.19 34.53
N ARG A 657 -4.85 14.02 35.05
CA ARG A 657 -4.63 13.76 36.48
C ARG A 657 -3.17 13.41 36.83
N LEU A 658 -2.25 13.53 35.88
CA LEU A 658 -0.84 13.25 36.13
C LEU A 658 -0.24 14.32 37.04
N ARG A 659 0.55 13.89 38.03
CA ARG A 659 1.33 14.80 38.85
C ARG A 659 2.43 15.42 37.99
N TYR A 660 2.45 16.74 37.93
CA TYR A 660 3.46 17.49 37.17
C TYR A 660 4.88 17.12 37.62
N GLY A 661 5.75 16.85 36.64
CA GLY A 661 7.17 16.63 36.88
C GLY A 661 7.53 15.26 37.47
N VAL A 662 6.64 14.26 37.44
CA VAL A 662 6.90 12.87 37.87
C VAL A 662 6.88 11.94 36.65
N SER A 663 7.88 11.05 36.54
CA SER A 663 8.00 10.10 35.43
C SER A 663 6.79 9.17 35.29
N VAL A 664 6.42 8.82 34.05
CA VAL A 664 5.38 7.82 33.72
C VAL A 664 5.96 6.49 33.23
N THR A 665 7.28 6.36 33.29
CA THR A 665 8.02 5.15 32.89
C THR A 665 8.86 4.66 34.07
N ASP A 666 10.19 4.62 33.99
CA ASP A 666 11.01 4.18 35.13
C ASP A 666 11.07 5.30 36.19
N ALA A 667 11.24 4.89 37.45
CA ALA A 667 11.35 5.82 38.56
C ALA A 667 12.64 6.65 38.44
N CYS A 668 12.55 7.96 38.73
CA CYS A 668 13.66 8.89 38.60
C CYS A 668 14.02 9.50 39.95
N LEU A 669 15.27 9.95 40.10
CA LEU A 669 15.65 10.85 41.19
C LEU A 669 14.92 12.19 41.07
N GLY A 670 14.61 12.84 42.20
CA GLY A 670 14.09 14.20 42.22
C GLY A 670 15.17 15.25 41.95
N TRP A 671 14.76 16.49 41.64
CA TRP A 671 15.70 17.57 41.31
C TRP A 671 16.70 17.85 42.43
N ALA A 672 16.24 17.93 43.69
CA ALA A 672 17.09 18.27 44.83
C ALA A 672 18.24 17.28 45.01
N ASP A 673 17.98 15.97 44.85
CA ASP A 673 19.02 14.95 44.95
C ASP A 673 19.92 14.91 43.72
N THR A 674 19.36 15.21 42.54
CA THR A 674 20.13 15.36 41.30
C THR A 674 21.14 16.50 41.40
N GLU A 675 20.70 17.67 41.84
CA GLU A 675 21.55 18.85 42.03
C GLU A 675 22.62 18.57 43.09
N ARG A 676 22.24 18.02 44.25
CA ARG A 676 23.18 17.67 45.31
C ARG A 676 24.24 16.67 44.85
N LEU A 677 23.83 15.63 44.12
CA LEU A 677 24.72 14.57 43.64
C LEU A 677 25.72 15.10 42.61
N ILE A 678 25.25 15.89 41.64
CA ILE A 678 26.11 16.47 40.59
C ILE A 678 27.07 17.51 41.18
N LEU A 679 26.61 18.37 42.09
CA LEU A 679 27.51 19.33 42.77
C LEU A 679 28.59 18.62 43.59
N SER A 680 28.24 17.54 44.29
CA SER A 680 29.21 16.75 45.07
C SER A 680 30.28 16.05 44.23
N ALA A 681 30.04 15.90 42.93
CA ALA A 681 31.00 15.31 41.99
C ALA A 681 31.93 16.34 41.35
N ALA A 682 31.58 17.63 41.47
CA ALA A 682 32.37 18.75 40.94
C ALA A 682 33.32 19.34 41.99
N THR A 683 33.05 19.10 43.28
CA THR A 683 33.98 19.31 44.40
C THR A 683 34.99 18.19 44.46
#